data_AF-A0A2T7PLE4-F1
#
_entry.id   AF-A0A2T7PLE4-F1
#
_cell.length_a   1.000
_cell.length_b   1.000
_cell.length_c   1.000
_cell.angle_alpha   90.00
_cell.angle_beta   90.00
_cell.angle_gamma   90.00
#
_symmetry.space_group_name_H-M   'P 1'
#
loop_
_entity.id
_entity.type
_entity.pdbx_description
1 polymer ?
#
loop_
_entity_poly.entity_id
_entity_poly.type
_entity_poly.pdbx_seq_one_letter_code
_entity_poly.pdbx_strand_id
1 'polypeptide(L)'
;MFCKFVYGLGLGMVLKNTMVLRWVDKKDVIVLTTIHKPQVVTVKTQTNVKKKPPPIFDHNRYMGGVDHSDQMVAYNTSMKACFPPRDTHLGAGSLSVPKGGDLVTMPKPRRNEEQPPPTGAAIMFLTAYLDMTIPFFCLCPVLSTLAVASIKADLYTDLRCDGRQVLVELFQWKWEDVARECEVFLGPRGVCAVQARHIVSPPSEHVYIEDTRQTWWHRYQPVSYILNSQSGSEEEFRVMVERCTKAGVRVIPEVVLNNMAEQGLHGTGSAGTSYNSDNLDFPGVPYDYHDFHNNNMCSTDGNYTSALQAISTYTCLYYAFAGLTDLNQTAQHVRERITAYLDHLLDVGVRGFVINAASLMLPSDLAALQGSVKNSSDGTRPVFAMDVYDFDGNGPIKAEEYSKLGYVADFQYSLKIAEGLRNFKKFSEFVDAPYEWTGSDKTVAFVDNHLLQRLSPLVPSLTFKQPREFSMATAFTLAFTNGPVRLMSSYDFDDPELGPPVTLNSSLASVEYTDNGTCSGGWICEHKWPLVSKMAAFRNAVAHKDLNHWTSSEDLVAFSRGRVGFFAMTSASNFSGRVNTGLAAGTYCDILSDCSRQIVVKEDGSTQLDMRGDANPVTAVIAKPKDDNYEHSSSRTRLRESETVIGACHFADVPDINYQRTLIFIEKVTKPGEYVFFRGGLDHGRLRGCTTDADTSKCAIPVYVRNINKGDFFSSYEAWRAGDAHLDWYGAERLQGSFGNVRSLGTPAVWTSNDPSSPGYHPLNVYGSHYWLVDMDVDCTKTENGFFELKAYLNGWEPDAQSKPCTGDGSGDAMPFTSSNHVAICGRINVFHWGQSRCERTRF
;
A
#
# COMPACT_ATOMS: atom_id res chain seq x y z
N MET A 1 -6.49 11.69 -36.22
CA MET A 1 -6.50 11.66 -37.70
C MET A 1 -7.04 10.31 -38.15
N PHE A 2 -7.98 10.29 -39.11
CA PHE A 2 -8.91 9.18 -39.41
C PHE A 2 -8.28 7.82 -39.82
N CYS A 3 -8.99 6.74 -39.50
CA CYS A 3 -8.78 5.37 -39.98
C CYS A 3 -9.80 5.02 -41.09
N LYS A 4 -9.40 4.41 -42.22
CA LYS A 4 -10.29 3.57 -43.07
C LYS A 4 -9.57 2.70 -44.13
N PHE A 5 -10.16 1.50 -44.33
CA PHE A 5 -10.00 0.45 -45.37
C PHE A 5 -8.93 -0.65 -45.16
N VAL A 6 -9.12 -1.94 -45.51
CA VAL A 6 -10.24 -2.93 -45.65
C VAL A 6 -9.52 -4.30 -45.76
N TYR A 7 -10.15 -5.38 -45.27
CA TYR A 7 -9.73 -6.79 -45.28
C TYR A 7 -8.54 -7.23 -46.18
N GLY A 8 -7.55 -7.83 -45.52
CA GLY A 8 -6.41 -8.51 -46.14
C GLY A 8 -5.24 -7.55 -46.39
N LEU A 9 -4.19 -7.66 -45.56
CA LEU A 9 -2.89 -6.98 -45.61
C LEU A 9 -2.77 -5.66 -44.82
N GLY A 10 -2.23 -5.80 -43.60
CA GLY A 10 -1.36 -4.86 -42.88
C GLY A 10 -1.91 -3.50 -42.40
N LEU A 11 -1.88 -3.30 -41.08
CA LEU A 11 -2.10 -2.01 -40.42
C LEU A 11 -0.84 -1.16 -40.55
N GLY A 12 -0.94 0.03 -41.14
CA GLY A 12 0.17 0.98 -41.15
C GLY A 12 -0.27 2.42 -40.89
N MET A 13 0.57 3.15 -40.16
CA MET A 13 0.36 4.54 -39.77
C MET A 13 1.58 5.37 -40.19
N VAL A 14 1.36 6.60 -40.67
CA VAL A 14 2.45 7.52 -41.02
C VAL A 14 2.47 8.67 -40.02
N LEU A 15 3.58 8.82 -39.30
CA LEU A 15 3.86 9.91 -38.37
C LEU A 15 5.11 10.64 -38.87
N LYS A 16 4.99 11.94 -39.23
CA LYS A 16 6.11 12.84 -39.56
C LYS A 16 7.27 12.15 -40.35
N ASN A 17 6.99 11.64 -41.55
CA ASN A 17 7.91 10.89 -42.45
C ASN A 17 8.31 9.45 -42.05
N THR A 18 7.78 8.90 -40.96
CA THR A 18 8.00 7.51 -40.55
C THR A 18 6.75 6.67 -40.80
N MET A 19 6.88 5.57 -41.53
CA MET A 19 5.85 4.56 -41.73
C MET A 19 6.06 3.39 -40.76
N VAL A 20 5.05 3.13 -39.94
CA VAL A 20 4.91 1.89 -39.17
C VAL A 20 3.99 0.98 -39.97
N LEU A 21 4.32 -0.30 -40.12
CA LEU A 21 3.50 -1.29 -40.81
C LEU A 21 3.62 -2.65 -40.13
N ARG A 22 2.50 -3.25 -39.76
CA ARG A 22 2.43 -4.69 -39.46
C ARG A 22 2.13 -5.45 -40.74
N TRP A 23 2.93 -6.44 -41.10
CA TRP A 23 2.76 -7.26 -42.30
C TRP A 23 2.87 -8.75 -41.96
N VAL A 24 2.07 -9.58 -42.65
CA VAL A 24 2.09 -11.03 -42.49
C VAL A 24 2.36 -11.68 -43.84
N ASP A 25 3.46 -12.42 -43.98
CA ASP A 25 3.66 -13.37 -45.09
C ASP A 25 3.55 -14.81 -44.55
N LYS A 26 4.61 -15.32 -43.90
CA LYS A 26 4.58 -16.61 -43.15
C LYS A 26 4.55 -16.43 -41.62
N LYS A 27 5.00 -15.27 -41.13
CA LYS A 27 5.02 -14.84 -39.73
C LYS A 27 4.62 -13.37 -39.66
N ASP A 28 4.16 -12.93 -38.50
CA ASP A 28 3.94 -11.51 -38.20
C ASP A 28 5.28 -10.76 -38.19
N VAL A 29 5.35 -9.65 -38.91
CA VAL A 29 6.50 -8.75 -38.95
C VAL A 29 6.01 -7.32 -38.75
N ILE A 30 6.62 -6.61 -37.82
CA ILE A 30 6.41 -5.17 -37.65
C ILE A 30 7.58 -4.44 -38.30
N VAL A 31 7.28 -3.47 -39.15
CA VAL A 31 8.24 -2.72 -39.94
C VAL A 31 8.12 -1.26 -39.56
N LEU A 32 9.24 -0.66 -39.21
CA LEU A 32 9.39 0.79 -39.03
C LEU A 32 10.34 1.31 -40.10
N THR A 33 9.94 2.31 -40.87
CA THR A 33 10.81 2.86 -41.92
C THR A 33 10.56 4.34 -42.18
N THR A 34 11.65 5.10 -42.31
CA THR A 34 11.64 6.51 -42.72
C THR A 34 11.85 6.70 -44.22
N ILE A 35 12.17 5.61 -44.92
CA ILE A 35 12.54 5.61 -46.34
C ILE A 35 11.32 5.31 -47.22
N HIS A 36 10.47 4.36 -46.80
CA HIS A 36 9.38 3.86 -47.63
C HIS A 36 8.04 4.52 -47.27
N LYS A 37 7.26 4.81 -48.31
CA LYS A 37 5.88 5.33 -48.20
C LYS A 37 4.87 4.17 -48.26
N PRO A 38 3.64 4.35 -47.73
CA PRO A 38 2.60 3.33 -47.75
C PRO A 38 2.12 3.08 -49.17
N GLN A 39 2.78 2.14 -49.85
CA GLN A 39 2.48 1.68 -51.19
C GLN A 39 2.56 0.16 -51.21
N VAL A 40 2.07 -0.45 -52.28
CA VAL A 40 2.15 -1.89 -52.50
C VAL A 40 2.76 -2.14 -53.87
N VAL A 41 3.83 -2.92 -53.92
CA VAL A 41 4.52 -3.34 -55.14
C VAL A 41 4.10 -4.75 -55.52
N THR A 42 4.09 -5.03 -56.82
CA THR A 42 3.78 -6.37 -57.35
C THR A 42 5.08 -7.14 -57.54
N VAL A 43 5.19 -8.29 -56.87
CA VAL A 43 6.37 -9.15 -56.85
C VAL A 43 6.05 -10.48 -57.54
N LYS A 44 6.77 -10.80 -58.60
CA LYS A 44 6.71 -12.13 -59.23
C LYS A 44 7.61 -13.09 -58.46
N THR A 45 7.01 -14.13 -57.87
CA THR A 45 7.72 -15.28 -57.32
C THR A 45 7.74 -16.41 -58.33
N GLN A 46 8.54 -17.46 -58.12
CA GLN A 46 8.68 -18.58 -59.07
C GLN A 46 7.34 -19.29 -59.38
N THR A 47 6.36 -19.23 -58.48
CA THR A 47 5.08 -19.94 -58.60
C THR A 47 3.85 -19.05 -58.64
N ASN A 48 3.96 -17.76 -58.27
CA ASN A 48 2.82 -16.85 -58.14
C ASN A 48 3.20 -15.37 -58.26
N VAL A 49 2.22 -14.53 -58.60
CA VAL A 49 2.33 -13.06 -58.50
C VAL A 49 1.73 -12.61 -57.17
N LYS A 50 2.52 -11.96 -56.31
CA LYS A 50 2.10 -11.47 -54.99
C LYS A 50 2.19 -9.95 -54.89
N LYS A 51 1.33 -9.35 -54.07
CA LYS A 51 1.41 -7.93 -53.69
C LYS A 51 2.14 -7.83 -52.35
N LYS A 52 3.16 -6.98 -52.25
CA LYS A 52 3.97 -6.79 -51.03
C LYS A 52 4.26 -5.30 -50.77
N PRO A 53 4.46 -4.87 -49.52
CA PRO A 53 4.93 -3.52 -49.21
C PRO A 53 6.38 -3.35 -49.67
N PRO A 54 6.79 -2.17 -50.16
CA PRO A 54 8.17 -1.85 -50.54
C PRO A 54 9.23 -2.29 -49.52
N PRO A 55 9.11 -2.01 -48.20
CA PRO A 55 10.16 -2.40 -47.26
C PRO A 55 10.33 -3.92 -47.12
N ILE A 56 9.23 -4.70 -47.27
CA ILE A 56 9.31 -6.17 -47.25
C ILE A 56 9.92 -6.68 -48.56
N PHE A 57 9.63 -6.03 -49.69
CA PHE A 57 10.25 -6.37 -50.96
C PHE A 57 11.76 -6.11 -50.92
N ASP A 58 12.18 -4.93 -50.45
CA ASP A 58 13.58 -4.55 -50.40
C ASP A 58 14.37 -5.38 -49.37
N HIS A 59 13.81 -5.65 -48.19
CA HIS A 59 14.42 -6.58 -47.23
C HIS A 59 14.65 -7.97 -47.85
N ASN A 60 13.66 -8.53 -48.55
CA ASN A 60 13.82 -9.83 -49.22
C ASN A 60 14.79 -9.80 -50.42
N ARG A 61 14.97 -8.63 -51.05
CA ARG A 61 15.83 -8.45 -52.22
C ARG A 61 17.30 -8.26 -51.86
N TYR A 62 17.56 -7.59 -50.73
CA TYR A 62 18.90 -7.20 -50.29
C TYR A 62 19.35 -7.92 -49.01
N MET A 63 18.64 -9.00 -48.64
CA MET A 63 18.95 -9.84 -47.48
C MET A 63 20.41 -10.31 -47.51
N GLY A 64 21.16 -10.06 -46.42
CA GLY A 64 22.56 -10.44 -46.32
C GLY A 64 22.75 -11.93 -46.03
N GLY A 65 24.01 -12.41 -46.09
CA GLY A 65 24.34 -13.81 -45.82
C GLY A 65 24.01 -14.25 -44.38
N VAL A 66 24.09 -13.33 -43.41
CA VAL A 66 23.74 -13.58 -42.00
C VAL A 66 22.24 -13.79 -41.84
N ASP A 67 21.43 -12.90 -42.41
CA ASP A 67 19.96 -13.00 -42.37
C ASP A 67 19.46 -14.27 -43.08
N HIS A 68 20.12 -14.67 -44.18
CA HIS A 68 19.85 -15.94 -44.84
C HIS A 68 20.16 -17.15 -43.96
N SER A 69 21.25 -17.10 -43.18
CA SER A 69 21.62 -18.16 -42.24
C SER A 69 20.59 -18.28 -41.11
N ASP A 70 20.20 -17.16 -40.49
CA ASP A 70 19.20 -17.13 -39.41
C ASP A 70 17.84 -17.62 -39.89
N GLN A 71 17.46 -17.27 -41.12
CA GLN A 71 16.23 -17.77 -41.73
C GLN A 71 16.28 -19.30 -41.91
N MET A 72 17.43 -19.86 -42.30
CA MET A 72 17.59 -21.31 -42.47
C MET A 72 17.62 -22.08 -41.15
N VAL A 73 18.20 -21.50 -40.09
CA VAL A 73 18.17 -22.07 -38.74
C VAL A 73 16.73 -22.15 -38.20
N ALA A 74 15.93 -21.11 -38.47
CA ALA A 74 14.52 -21.06 -38.05
C ALA A 74 13.62 -22.10 -38.76
N TYR A 75 14.05 -22.71 -39.87
CA TYR A 75 13.31 -23.78 -40.56
C TYR A 75 13.69 -25.20 -40.10
N ASN A 76 14.73 -25.37 -39.28
CA ASN A 76 15.19 -26.67 -38.80
C ASN A 76 14.79 -26.94 -37.35
N THR A 77 13.49 -26.94 -37.05
CA THR A 77 12.96 -27.57 -35.84
C THR A 77 12.56 -29.02 -36.15
N SER A 78 13.50 -29.95 -36.08
CA SER A 78 13.19 -31.37 -35.92
C SER A 78 14.03 -31.98 -34.81
N MET A 79 13.51 -31.91 -33.57
CA MET A 79 13.83 -32.93 -32.57
C MET A 79 13.25 -34.26 -33.09
N LYS A 80 14.11 -35.12 -33.64
CA LYS A 80 13.74 -36.53 -33.84
C LYS A 80 13.72 -37.23 -32.50
N ALA A 81 12.55 -37.75 -32.13
CA ALA A 81 12.35 -38.65 -31.01
C ALA A 81 13.21 -39.92 -31.15
N CYS A 82 13.90 -40.31 -30.08
CA CYS A 82 14.45 -41.65 -29.91
C CYS A 82 13.77 -42.30 -28.69
N PHE A 83 13.01 -43.37 -28.95
CA PHE A 83 12.53 -44.31 -27.93
C PHE A 83 13.69 -45.17 -27.39
N PRO A 84 13.58 -45.75 -26.18
CA PRO A 84 14.71 -46.37 -25.49
C PRO A 84 14.93 -47.83 -25.93
N PRO A 85 16.18 -48.33 -25.95
CA PRO A 85 16.43 -49.76 -25.86
C PRO A 85 16.60 -50.20 -24.40
N ARG A 86 16.09 -51.41 -24.12
CA ARG A 86 16.16 -52.16 -22.86
C ARG A 86 17.59 -52.52 -22.46
N ASP A 87 17.79 -52.74 -21.17
CA ASP A 87 18.98 -53.32 -20.55
C ASP A 87 19.61 -54.46 -21.36
N THR A 88 20.93 -54.47 -21.49
CA THR A 88 21.82 -55.58 -21.06
C THR A 88 23.30 -55.32 -21.40
N HIS A 89 24.14 -55.47 -20.37
CA HIS A 89 25.49 -56.04 -20.34
C HIS A 89 26.65 -55.56 -21.25
N LEU A 90 27.75 -55.24 -20.53
CA LEU A 90 29.16 -55.63 -20.77
C LEU A 90 29.91 -54.98 -21.94
N GLY A 91 31.14 -54.54 -21.65
CA GLY A 91 32.25 -54.65 -22.61
C GLY A 91 33.18 -53.45 -22.70
N ALA A 92 34.36 -53.61 -22.14
CA ALA A 92 35.46 -52.65 -22.12
C ALA A 92 36.18 -52.49 -23.48
N GLY A 93 36.82 -51.33 -23.64
CA GLY A 93 38.03 -51.11 -24.45
C GLY A 93 37.81 -51.05 -25.96
N SER A 94 38.64 -50.39 -26.76
CA SER A 94 39.84 -49.58 -26.57
C SER A 94 40.38 -49.29 -27.98
N LEU A 95 41.31 -48.34 -28.07
CA LEU A 95 42.21 -48.04 -29.19
C LEU A 95 41.59 -47.27 -30.38
N SER A 96 42.23 -46.29 -31.03
CA SER A 96 43.27 -45.28 -30.76
C SER A 96 43.83 -44.89 -32.14
N VAL A 97 44.38 -43.66 -32.25
CA VAL A 97 45.46 -43.23 -33.18
C VAL A 97 44.98 -42.85 -34.61
N PRO A 98 45.58 -41.85 -35.34
CA PRO A 98 46.23 -40.59 -34.92
C PRO A 98 46.27 -39.44 -36.01
N LYS A 99 47.00 -38.34 -35.68
CA LYS A 99 47.85 -37.43 -36.54
C LYS A 99 47.18 -36.66 -37.71
N GLY A 100 47.41 -35.37 -37.98
CA GLY A 100 48.45 -34.41 -37.59
C GLY A 100 49.17 -33.84 -38.84
N GLY A 101 49.12 -32.51 -39.03
CA GLY A 101 49.81 -31.68 -40.05
C GLY A 101 48.81 -30.91 -40.94
N ASP A 102 48.79 -29.58 -41.13
CA ASP A 102 49.79 -28.48 -41.04
C ASP A 102 49.09 -27.20 -40.49
N LEU A 103 49.58 -26.29 -39.62
CA LEU A 103 50.85 -25.56 -39.39
C LEU A 103 51.19 -24.44 -40.41
N VAL A 104 51.43 -23.23 -39.88
CA VAL A 104 52.38 -22.13 -40.26
C VAL A 104 51.90 -20.82 -39.57
N THR A 105 52.34 -20.46 -38.34
CA THR A 105 53.51 -19.62 -37.90
C THR A 105 53.35 -18.11 -38.16
N MET A 106 53.73 -17.08 -37.36
CA MET A 106 54.57 -16.73 -36.16
C MET A 106 54.20 -15.24 -35.77
N PRO A 107 54.84 -14.48 -34.83
CA PRO A 107 55.43 -14.71 -33.49
C PRO A 107 54.97 -13.68 -32.38
N LYS A 108 55.45 -13.91 -31.15
CA LYS A 108 55.55 -13.07 -29.90
C LYS A 108 55.93 -11.57 -30.12
N PRO A 109 55.65 -10.61 -29.18
CA PRO A 109 56.42 -10.51 -27.91
C PRO A 109 55.72 -9.99 -26.62
N ARG A 110 56.18 -10.58 -25.51
CA ARG A 110 56.63 -10.00 -24.21
C ARG A 110 55.74 -9.00 -23.43
N ARG A 111 55.24 -9.46 -22.28
CA ARG A 111 55.54 -8.83 -20.98
C ARG A 111 56.99 -9.14 -20.61
N ASN A 112 57.62 -8.25 -19.86
CA ASN A 112 58.70 -8.43 -18.88
C ASN A 112 59.05 -7.00 -18.40
N GLU A 113 59.40 -6.69 -17.16
CA GLU A 113 59.72 -7.40 -15.91
C GLU A 113 59.99 -6.25 -14.91
N GLU A 114 59.68 -6.32 -13.62
CA GLU A 114 60.49 -6.85 -12.49
C GLU A 114 60.37 -5.77 -11.39
N GLN A 115 60.39 -5.95 -10.07
CA GLN A 115 60.38 -7.06 -9.11
C GLN A 115 60.28 -6.37 -7.69
N PRO A 116 60.06 -7.11 -6.58
CA PRO A 116 59.75 -6.63 -5.21
C PRO A 116 61.02 -6.62 -4.32
N PRO A 117 61.05 -6.90 -2.98
CA PRO A 117 60.11 -6.85 -1.82
C PRO A 117 60.79 -6.05 -0.64
N PRO A 118 60.75 -6.38 0.69
CA PRO A 118 59.83 -7.12 1.59
C PRO A 118 59.47 -6.36 2.90
N THR A 119 58.48 -6.79 3.69
CA THR A 119 58.56 -7.44 5.03
C THR A 119 57.23 -7.11 5.75
N GLY A 120 56.65 -7.84 6.70
CA GLY A 120 57.02 -8.93 7.60
C GLY A 120 55.89 -9.07 8.64
N ALA A 121 55.77 -10.23 9.29
CA ALA A 121 54.53 -10.80 9.83
C ALA A 121 54.21 -10.56 11.34
N ALA A 122 52.97 -10.91 11.71
CA ALA A 122 52.49 -11.70 12.87
C ALA A 122 52.66 -11.24 14.36
N ILE A 123 51.52 -10.89 14.98
CA ILE A 123 50.76 -11.54 16.10
C ILE A 123 51.48 -12.21 17.32
N MET A 124 51.03 -11.75 18.52
CA MET A 124 50.80 -12.37 19.87
C MET A 124 51.80 -12.36 21.05
N PHE A 125 51.27 -11.84 22.18
CA PHE A 125 51.41 -12.06 23.65
C PHE A 125 52.78 -12.31 24.33
N LEU A 126 53.05 -11.58 25.43
CA LEU A 126 53.01 -12.09 26.82
C LEU A 126 53.26 -10.98 27.88
N THR A 127 52.88 -11.31 29.11
CA THR A 127 52.81 -10.63 30.42
C THR A 127 54.09 -10.01 31.02
N ALA A 128 53.98 -9.00 31.91
CA ALA A 128 54.63 -8.95 33.24
C ALA A 128 54.24 -7.73 34.11
N TYR A 129 54.32 -7.95 35.43
CA TYR A 129 53.98 -7.15 36.63
C TYR A 129 54.82 -5.88 36.89
N LEU A 130 54.29 -4.93 37.70
CA LEU A 130 54.86 -4.55 39.01
C LEU A 130 53.90 -3.71 39.90
N ASP A 131 54.02 -3.93 41.22
CA ASP A 131 53.23 -3.46 42.36
C ASP A 131 53.44 -1.99 42.79
N MET A 132 52.42 -1.38 43.45
CA MET A 132 52.59 -0.70 44.75
C MET A 132 51.26 -0.30 45.45
N THR A 133 50.95 -1.01 46.54
CA THR A 133 50.43 -0.58 47.88
C THR A 133 49.18 0.35 48.08
N ILE A 134 48.23 -0.21 48.84
CA ILE A 134 46.97 0.24 49.52
C ILE A 134 47.31 1.21 50.72
N PRO A 135 46.46 2.14 51.27
CA PRO A 135 45.09 1.88 51.75
C PRO A 135 43.99 2.99 51.75
N PHE A 136 42.74 2.49 51.75
CA PHE A 136 41.51 2.96 52.43
C PHE A 136 41.17 4.46 52.45
N PHE A 137 40.01 4.84 51.87
CA PHE A 137 38.85 5.37 52.62
C PHE A 137 37.62 5.51 51.69
N CYS A 138 36.53 4.86 52.11
CA CYS A 138 35.10 5.22 52.00
C CYS A 138 34.55 6.06 50.82
N LEU A 139 33.36 5.61 50.41
CA LEU A 139 32.19 6.31 49.86
C LEU A 139 31.87 6.06 48.37
N CYS A 140 30.65 5.54 48.19
CA CYS A 140 29.88 5.31 46.98
C CYS A 140 30.17 6.26 45.82
N PRO A 141 30.29 5.77 44.57
CA PRO A 141 30.26 6.65 43.43
C PRO A 141 28.81 7.07 43.16
N VAL A 142 28.59 8.36 43.34
CA VAL A 142 27.64 9.14 42.55
C VAL A 142 28.07 8.99 41.08
N LEU A 143 27.49 8.03 40.37
CA LEU A 143 27.46 8.03 38.90
C LEU A 143 26.27 8.88 38.47
N SER A 144 26.44 10.20 38.57
CA SER A 144 25.62 11.14 37.84
C SER A 144 26.09 11.17 36.38
N THR A 145 25.13 10.95 35.50
CA THR A 145 25.08 11.44 34.12
C THR A 145 26.17 10.94 33.17
N LEU A 146 25.94 9.77 32.57
CA LEU A 146 26.28 9.46 31.17
C LEU A 146 25.52 8.17 30.75
N ALA A 147 24.19 8.23 30.77
CA ALA A 147 23.34 7.15 30.24
C ALA A 147 21.93 7.65 29.92
N VAL A 148 21.78 8.66 29.06
CA VAL A 148 20.52 8.90 28.32
C VAL A 148 20.85 9.47 26.95
N ALA A 149 21.12 8.59 25.99
CA ALA A 149 20.90 8.83 24.56
C ALA A 149 21.25 7.56 23.77
N SER A 150 20.50 6.47 23.95
CA SER A 150 20.49 5.41 22.93
C SER A 150 19.25 4.53 23.03
N ILE A 151 18.06 5.14 22.88
CA ILE A 151 16.89 4.51 22.23
C ILE A 151 16.20 5.61 21.40
N LYS A 152 16.77 5.92 20.24
CA LYS A 152 16.05 6.52 19.10
C LYS A 152 16.64 5.90 17.83
N ALA A 153 16.36 4.62 17.63
CA ALA A 153 16.55 3.99 16.34
C ALA A 153 15.25 4.15 15.53
N ASP A 154 15.39 4.80 14.38
CA ASP A 154 14.52 4.73 13.19
C ASP A 154 13.06 5.14 13.33
N LEU A 155 12.93 6.45 13.53
CA LEU A 155 11.74 7.25 13.30
C LEU A 155 11.54 7.42 11.76
N TYR A 156 10.53 6.73 11.20
CA TYR A 156 9.93 6.75 9.83
C TYR A 156 10.85 6.53 8.59
N THR A 157 11.67 5.47 8.57
CA THR A 157 12.32 5.00 7.33
C THR A 157 11.54 3.88 6.61
N ASP A 158 10.34 3.56 7.09
CA ASP A 158 9.53 2.44 6.61
C ASP A 158 8.22 2.91 5.98
N LEU A 159 7.93 2.44 4.76
CA LEU A 159 6.63 2.65 4.09
C LEU A 159 5.46 1.98 4.82
N ARG A 160 5.73 1.06 5.76
CA ARG A 160 4.77 0.32 6.59
C ARG A 160 4.42 1.07 7.89
N CYS A 161 3.27 0.76 8.49
CA CYS A 161 2.71 1.51 9.62
C CYS A 161 2.13 0.55 10.65
N ASP A 162 2.79 0.34 11.79
CA ASP A 162 2.24 -0.41 12.93
C ASP A 162 1.56 -1.74 12.54
N GLY A 163 2.24 -2.54 11.69
CA GLY A 163 1.72 -3.82 11.18
C GLY A 163 0.83 -3.74 9.94
N ARG A 164 0.47 -2.54 9.47
CA ARG A 164 -0.21 -2.29 8.20
C ARG A 164 0.79 -2.24 7.05
N GLN A 165 0.49 -2.90 5.93
CA GLN A 165 1.45 -3.09 4.82
C GLN A 165 0.93 -2.70 3.42
N VAL A 166 -0.31 -2.23 3.33
CA VAL A 166 -0.98 -1.88 2.07
C VAL A 166 -0.91 -0.37 1.83
N LEU A 167 -0.59 0.00 0.59
CA LEU A 167 -0.71 1.34 0.04
C LEU A 167 -1.75 1.39 -1.09
N VAL A 168 -2.42 2.54 -1.25
CA VAL A 168 -3.46 2.73 -2.28
C VAL A 168 -3.20 3.99 -3.10
N GLU A 169 -2.90 3.77 -4.38
CA GLU A 169 -2.75 4.75 -5.45
C GLU A 169 -4.12 5.23 -5.98
N LEU A 170 -4.75 6.18 -5.28
CA LEU A 170 -6.00 6.81 -5.73
C LEU A 170 -5.74 7.71 -6.95
N PHE A 171 -5.81 7.33 -8.22
CA PHE A 171 -5.34 8.14 -9.38
C PHE A 171 -6.38 9.08 -10.02
N GLN A 172 -6.00 10.34 -10.26
CA GLN A 172 -6.77 11.55 -10.64
C GLN A 172 -7.96 12.12 -9.77
N TRP A 173 -8.27 11.64 -8.56
CA TRP A 173 -9.17 12.17 -7.52
C TRP A 173 -8.85 13.60 -6.98
N LYS A 174 -9.84 14.20 -6.29
CA LYS A 174 -9.74 15.50 -5.58
C LYS A 174 -9.23 15.36 -4.14
N TRP A 175 -8.73 16.45 -3.55
CA TRP A 175 -8.33 16.48 -2.12
C TRP A 175 -9.44 16.08 -1.17
N GLU A 176 -10.64 16.62 -1.39
CA GLU A 176 -11.79 16.32 -0.54
C GLU A 176 -12.19 14.84 -0.61
N ASP A 177 -12.14 14.24 -1.81
CA ASP A 177 -12.49 12.83 -1.99
C ASP A 177 -11.45 11.91 -1.36
N VAL A 178 -10.16 12.23 -1.45
CA VAL A 178 -9.10 11.50 -0.76
C VAL A 178 -9.27 11.60 0.75
N ALA A 179 -9.54 12.79 1.28
CA ALA A 179 -9.75 13.00 2.72
C ALA A 179 -10.93 12.17 3.24
N ARG A 180 -12.04 12.18 2.51
CA ARG A 180 -13.23 11.36 2.80
C ARG A 180 -12.90 9.87 2.73
N GLU A 181 -12.23 9.41 1.69
CA GLU A 181 -11.85 8.00 1.52
C GLU A 181 -10.89 7.52 2.63
N CYS A 182 -9.97 8.38 3.10
CA CYS A 182 -9.13 8.12 4.26
C CYS A 182 -9.96 7.81 5.52
N GLU A 183 -10.99 8.60 5.77
CA GLU A 183 -11.84 8.49 6.97
C GLU A 183 -12.81 7.31 6.89
N VAL A 184 -13.48 7.13 5.74
CA VAL A 184 -14.60 6.17 5.63
C VAL A 184 -14.16 4.78 5.19
N PHE A 185 -12.98 4.63 4.60
CA PHE A 185 -12.56 3.35 4.03
C PHE A 185 -11.12 2.97 4.39
N LEU A 186 -10.13 3.80 4.04
CA LEU A 186 -8.72 3.40 4.08
C LEU A 186 -8.23 3.23 5.54
N GLY A 187 -8.53 4.20 6.41
CA GLY A 187 -8.22 4.12 7.84
C GLY A 187 -8.88 2.92 8.53
N PRO A 188 -10.23 2.78 8.44
CA PRO A 188 -10.96 1.66 9.03
C PRO A 188 -10.54 0.27 8.53
N ARG A 189 -10.10 0.14 7.26
CA ARG A 189 -9.64 -1.13 6.68
C ARG A 189 -8.17 -1.45 6.96
N GLY A 190 -7.51 -0.64 7.79
CA GLY A 190 -6.12 -0.88 8.17
C GLY A 190 -5.14 -0.65 7.02
N VAL A 191 -5.45 0.23 6.07
CA VAL A 191 -4.47 0.70 5.10
C VAL A 191 -3.43 1.54 5.86
N CYS A 192 -2.15 1.27 5.63
CA CYS A 192 -1.03 1.88 6.36
C CYS A 192 -0.85 3.33 5.96
N ALA A 193 -0.54 3.46 4.69
CA ALA A 193 -0.18 4.69 4.06
C ALA A 193 -1.05 4.68 2.84
N VAL A 194 -1.81 5.73 2.66
CA VAL A 194 -2.31 5.99 1.33
C VAL A 194 -1.12 6.60 0.65
N GLN A 195 -0.42 5.80 -0.15
CA GLN A 195 0.27 6.38 -1.29
C GLN A 195 -0.83 6.82 -2.23
N ALA A 196 -1.61 7.86 -1.88
CA ALA A 196 -2.52 8.39 -2.87
C ALA A 196 -1.66 8.60 -4.12
N ARG A 197 -2.17 8.17 -5.25
CA ARG A 197 -1.59 8.63 -6.50
C ARG A 197 -2.59 9.50 -7.19
N HIS A 198 -3.30 10.26 -6.37
CA HIS A 198 -2.93 11.64 -6.18
C HIS A 198 -1.56 11.67 -5.58
N ILE A 199 -1.34 11.49 -4.31
CA ILE A 199 -1.53 12.46 -3.24
C ILE A 199 -1.50 13.89 -3.74
N VAL A 200 -0.76 14.17 -4.81
CA VAL A 200 -1.19 15.00 -5.93
C VAL A 200 -0.48 14.46 -7.16
N SER A 201 -1.14 14.16 -8.31
CA SER A 201 -0.30 14.09 -9.52
C SER A 201 0.34 15.47 -9.60
N PRO A 202 1.67 15.54 -9.71
CA PRO A 202 2.53 16.48 -9.00
C PRO A 202 1.84 17.70 -8.35
N PRO A 203 1.93 17.91 -7.02
CA PRO A 203 1.27 19.02 -6.29
C PRO A 203 1.51 20.39 -6.88
N SER A 204 2.73 20.50 -7.37
CA SER A 204 3.23 21.56 -8.21
C SER A 204 2.22 21.96 -9.29
N GLU A 205 2.11 23.26 -9.45
CA GLU A 205 1.59 23.85 -10.67
C GLU A 205 2.18 23.17 -11.91
N HIS A 206 1.31 22.87 -12.85
CA HIS A 206 1.65 22.18 -14.09
C HIS A 206 1.16 22.97 -15.30
N VAL A 207 1.52 22.52 -16.50
CA VAL A 207 1.01 23.13 -17.74
C VAL A 207 -0.51 23.12 -17.74
N TYR A 208 -1.11 24.28 -18.05
CA TYR A 208 -2.54 24.40 -18.29
C TYR A 208 -2.77 24.50 -19.79
N ILE A 209 -3.41 23.47 -20.35
CA ILE A 209 -3.82 23.44 -21.75
C ILE A 209 -5.33 23.30 -21.73
N GLU A 210 -6.04 24.25 -22.36
CA GLU A 210 -7.48 24.16 -22.58
C GLU A 210 -7.79 23.03 -23.56
N ASP A 211 -7.80 21.80 -23.05
CA ASP A 211 -8.23 20.62 -23.80
C ASP A 211 -9.50 20.03 -23.17
N THR A 212 -10.53 19.88 -24.00
CA THR A 212 -11.78 19.17 -23.69
C THR A 212 -11.59 17.72 -23.24
N ARG A 213 -10.42 17.09 -23.50
CA ARG A 213 -10.09 15.72 -23.11
C ARG A 213 -9.36 15.60 -21.76
N GLN A 214 -8.89 16.72 -21.20
CA GLN A 214 -8.13 16.80 -19.94
C GLN A 214 -7.02 15.76 -19.79
N THR A 215 -6.13 15.65 -20.78
CA THR A 215 -5.03 14.67 -20.77
C THR A 215 -4.30 14.56 -19.43
N TRP A 216 -4.17 13.33 -18.94
CA TRP A 216 -3.73 13.06 -17.56
C TRP A 216 -2.27 13.42 -17.31
N TRP A 217 -1.43 13.32 -18.34
CA TRP A 217 0.02 13.48 -18.23
C TRP A 217 0.47 14.95 -18.17
N HIS A 218 -0.42 15.93 -18.40
CA HIS A 218 -0.10 17.35 -18.18
C HIS A 218 0.43 17.62 -16.78
N ARG A 219 -0.04 16.86 -15.77
CA ARG A 219 0.42 17.01 -14.38
C ARG A 219 1.88 16.58 -14.17
N TYR A 220 2.47 15.82 -15.08
CA TYR A 220 3.88 15.42 -15.06
C TYR A 220 4.78 16.42 -15.81
N GLN A 221 4.25 17.61 -16.11
CA GLN A 221 4.95 18.74 -16.71
C GLN A 221 4.90 19.94 -15.75
N PRO A 222 5.74 19.96 -14.69
CA PRO A 222 5.75 21.05 -13.73
C PRO A 222 6.09 22.39 -14.39
N VAL A 223 5.44 23.44 -13.90
CA VAL A 223 5.69 24.85 -14.27
C VAL A 223 6.23 25.62 -13.08
N SER A 224 5.72 25.35 -11.88
CA SER A 224 6.30 25.82 -10.62
C SER A 224 6.06 24.83 -9.48
N TYR A 225 6.64 25.08 -8.31
CA TYR A 225 6.42 24.25 -7.13
C TYR A 225 5.27 24.75 -6.22
N ILE A 226 4.43 25.67 -6.71
CA ILE A 226 3.23 26.13 -6.00
C ILE A 226 2.23 24.97 -5.87
N LEU A 227 1.65 24.77 -4.68
CA LEU A 227 0.70 23.69 -4.42
C LEU A 227 -0.71 24.08 -4.89
N ASN A 228 -0.93 24.21 -6.19
CA ASN A 228 -2.24 24.48 -6.77
C ASN A 228 -2.38 23.78 -8.13
N SER A 229 -3.26 22.78 -8.17
CA SER A 229 -3.41 21.86 -9.30
C SER A 229 -4.88 21.60 -9.61
N GLN A 230 -5.18 20.82 -10.64
CA GLN A 230 -6.55 20.40 -10.99
C GLN A 230 -7.32 19.71 -9.86
N SER A 231 -6.64 19.15 -8.86
CA SER A 231 -7.26 18.48 -7.71
C SER A 231 -7.62 19.43 -6.56
N GLY A 232 -7.16 20.69 -6.60
CA GLY A 232 -7.44 21.72 -5.60
C GLY A 232 -6.23 22.56 -5.19
N SER A 233 -6.50 23.52 -4.31
CA SER A 233 -5.57 24.47 -3.69
C SER A 233 -4.70 23.86 -2.58
N GLU A 234 -3.69 24.61 -2.12
CA GLU A 234 -2.81 24.21 -1.02
C GLU A 234 -3.60 23.99 0.28
N GLU A 235 -4.59 24.83 0.56
CA GLU A 235 -5.39 24.72 1.78
C GLU A 235 -6.20 23.43 1.78
N GLU A 236 -6.83 23.09 0.66
CA GLU A 236 -7.54 21.83 0.50
C GLU A 236 -6.59 20.63 0.62
N PHE A 237 -5.36 20.75 0.09
CA PHE A 237 -4.32 19.73 0.23
C PHE A 237 -3.91 19.53 1.70
N ARG A 238 -3.69 20.63 2.43
CA ARG A 238 -3.36 20.64 3.87
C ARG A 238 -4.47 20.01 4.71
N VAL A 239 -5.73 20.37 4.44
CA VAL A 239 -6.90 19.78 5.10
C VAL A 239 -6.98 18.28 4.83
N MET A 240 -6.72 17.83 3.60
CA MET A 240 -6.67 16.41 3.27
C MET A 240 -5.58 15.68 4.05
N VAL A 241 -4.36 16.22 4.10
CA VAL A 241 -3.24 15.66 4.86
C VAL A 241 -3.60 15.51 6.34
N GLU A 242 -4.20 16.55 6.93
CA GLU A 242 -4.62 16.54 8.33
C GLU A 242 -5.68 15.45 8.59
N ARG A 243 -6.72 15.38 7.75
CA ARG A 243 -7.81 14.41 7.88
C ARG A 243 -7.33 12.97 7.71
N CYS A 244 -6.49 12.69 6.71
CA CYS A 244 -5.88 11.38 6.55
C CYS A 244 -4.98 11.01 7.73
N THR A 245 -4.18 11.94 8.23
CA THR A 245 -3.34 11.72 9.41
C THR A 245 -4.18 11.37 10.64
N LYS A 246 -5.31 12.08 10.87
CA LYS A 246 -6.26 11.76 11.95
C LYS A 246 -6.91 10.38 11.78
N ALA A 247 -7.15 9.94 10.55
CA ALA A 247 -7.64 8.60 10.23
C ALA A 247 -6.57 7.49 10.36
N GLY A 248 -5.34 7.84 10.80
CA GLY A 248 -4.23 6.90 10.93
C GLY A 248 -3.65 6.46 9.57
N VAL A 249 -3.81 7.30 8.55
CA VAL A 249 -3.36 7.06 7.19
C VAL A 249 -2.25 8.04 6.84
N ARG A 250 -1.04 7.53 6.53
CA ARG A 250 0.06 8.38 6.09
C ARG A 250 -0.15 8.86 4.65
N VAL A 251 0.29 10.08 4.39
CA VAL A 251 0.24 10.74 3.08
C VAL A 251 1.68 10.88 2.56
N ILE A 252 2.01 10.16 1.49
CA ILE A 252 3.30 10.12 0.76
C ILE A 252 3.15 10.56 -0.72
N PRO A 253 3.31 11.86 -1.07
CA PRO A 253 3.10 12.34 -2.43
C PRO A 253 4.07 11.88 -3.50
N GLU A 254 3.54 11.73 -4.72
CA GLU A 254 4.37 11.63 -5.91
C GLU A 254 4.90 13.01 -6.30
N VAL A 255 6.19 13.08 -6.61
CA VAL A 255 6.88 14.31 -6.96
C VAL A 255 7.68 14.12 -8.25
N VAL A 256 7.58 15.08 -9.16
CA VAL A 256 8.40 15.15 -10.38
C VAL A 256 9.56 16.08 -10.12
N LEU A 257 10.76 15.50 -10.02
CA LEU A 257 12.02 16.21 -9.72
C LEU A 257 13.00 16.18 -10.91
N ASN A 258 12.70 15.38 -11.93
CA ASN A 258 13.55 15.19 -13.10
C ASN A 258 13.45 16.36 -14.09
N ASN A 259 12.23 16.80 -14.39
CA ASN A 259 11.94 17.69 -15.51
C ASN A 259 10.95 18.81 -15.15
N MET A 260 10.84 19.78 -16.04
CA MET A 260 9.77 20.77 -16.10
C MET A 260 8.90 20.53 -17.36
N ALA A 261 8.19 21.56 -17.85
CA ALA A 261 7.30 21.45 -19.01
C ALA A 261 7.99 20.99 -20.30
N GLU A 262 7.21 20.40 -21.22
CA GLU A 262 7.67 19.98 -22.55
C GLU A 262 8.13 21.18 -23.39
N GLN A 263 9.26 21.02 -24.09
CA GLN A 263 9.78 21.93 -25.11
C GLN A 263 8.71 22.27 -26.16
N GLY A 264 8.69 23.51 -26.64
CA GLY A 264 7.64 24.00 -27.54
C GLY A 264 6.40 24.55 -26.84
N LEU A 265 6.31 24.50 -25.51
CA LEU A 265 5.18 25.04 -24.75
C LEU A 265 5.51 26.41 -24.11
N HIS A 266 4.52 27.29 -24.13
CA HIS A 266 4.59 28.56 -23.44
C HIS A 266 3.19 28.98 -23.04
N GLY A 267 3.07 29.72 -21.94
CA GLY A 267 1.79 30.19 -21.46
C GLY A 267 1.78 30.37 -19.95
N THR A 268 0.64 30.05 -19.36
CA THR A 268 0.40 30.17 -17.93
C THR A 268 0.07 28.80 -17.35
N GLY A 269 0.71 28.44 -16.23
CA GLY A 269 0.43 27.20 -15.51
C GLY A 269 -0.90 27.24 -14.76
N SER A 270 -1.26 26.11 -14.15
CA SER A 270 -2.52 25.93 -13.41
C SER A 270 -2.69 26.86 -12.21
N ALA A 271 -1.62 27.46 -11.68
CA ALA A 271 -1.63 28.35 -10.53
C ALA A 271 -1.39 29.82 -10.93
N GLY A 272 -1.31 30.12 -12.24
CA GLY A 272 -1.19 31.48 -12.75
C GLY A 272 0.24 31.94 -13.05
N THR A 273 1.27 31.11 -12.89
CA THR A 273 2.65 31.52 -13.24
C THR A 273 2.91 31.39 -14.73
N SER A 274 3.62 32.34 -15.31
CA SER A 274 4.05 32.27 -16.71
C SER A 274 5.22 31.30 -16.86
N TYR A 275 5.32 30.65 -18.02
CA TYR A 275 6.49 29.87 -18.41
C TYR A 275 6.73 29.91 -19.91
N ASN A 276 7.97 29.67 -20.31
CA ASN A 276 8.38 29.49 -21.69
C ASN A 276 9.45 28.39 -21.76
N SER A 277 9.03 27.18 -22.11
CA SER A 277 9.93 26.02 -22.16
C SER A 277 10.95 26.11 -23.30
N ASP A 278 10.61 26.77 -24.42
CA ASP A 278 11.55 26.99 -25.54
C ASP A 278 12.79 27.77 -25.10
N ASN A 279 12.59 28.71 -24.18
CA ASN A 279 13.65 29.50 -23.58
C ASN A 279 14.18 28.93 -22.25
N LEU A 280 13.66 27.78 -21.81
CA LEU A 280 13.96 27.18 -20.50
C LEU A 280 13.71 28.15 -19.33
N ASP A 281 12.67 28.98 -19.46
CA ASP A 281 12.35 30.07 -18.52
C ASP A 281 11.11 29.72 -17.70
N PHE A 282 11.32 29.47 -16.40
CA PHE A 282 10.29 29.10 -15.42
C PHE A 282 10.35 30.03 -14.21
N PRO A 283 9.88 31.29 -14.35
CA PRO A 283 10.02 32.33 -13.32
C PRO A 283 9.30 32.03 -12.00
N GLY A 284 8.36 31.08 -11.99
CA GLY A 284 7.67 30.61 -10.77
C GLY A 284 8.58 29.84 -9.80
N VAL A 285 9.71 29.27 -10.26
CA VAL A 285 10.73 28.59 -9.42
C VAL A 285 12.01 29.42 -9.27
N PRO A 286 12.03 30.63 -9.82
CA PRO A 286 12.84 31.05 -10.98
C PRO A 286 13.94 30.09 -11.46
N TYR A 287 13.63 29.21 -12.42
CA TYR A 287 14.67 28.53 -13.21
C TYR A 287 14.92 29.23 -14.54
N ASP A 288 16.19 29.24 -14.97
CA ASP A 288 16.60 29.68 -16.29
C ASP A 288 17.41 28.59 -17.03
N TYR A 289 17.86 28.87 -18.25
CA TYR A 289 18.56 27.90 -19.08
C TYR A 289 19.82 27.27 -18.46
N HIS A 290 20.42 27.86 -17.43
CA HIS A 290 21.56 27.28 -16.71
C HIS A 290 21.18 26.14 -15.77
N ASP A 291 19.90 26.08 -15.37
CA ASP A 291 19.35 25.08 -14.46
C ASP A 291 18.97 23.78 -15.18
N PHE A 292 19.16 23.70 -16.50
CA PHE A 292 18.81 22.53 -17.33
C PHE A 292 20.04 21.90 -17.97
N HIS A 293 19.97 20.59 -18.20
CA HIS A 293 20.95 19.90 -19.03
C HIS A 293 20.82 20.35 -20.50
N ASN A 294 21.93 20.43 -21.22
CA ASN A 294 21.96 20.83 -22.63
C ASN A 294 22.54 19.73 -23.54
N ASN A 295 22.34 19.86 -24.85
CA ASN A 295 22.77 18.87 -25.85
C ASN A 295 24.29 18.56 -25.83
N ASN A 296 25.13 19.47 -25.29
CA ASN A 296 26.57 19.23 -25.17
C ASN A 296 26.93 18.37 -23.95
N MET A 297 25.96 18.15 -23.05
CA MET A 297 26.06 17.26 -21.88
C MET A 297 25.51 15.85 -22.19
N CYS A 298 25.11 15.60 -23.43
CA CYS A 298 24.49 14.36 -23.90
C CYS A 298 25.44 13.56 -24.82
N SER A 299 25.80 12.32 -24.45
CA SER A 299 26.53 11.41 -25.36
C SER A 299 25.54 10.68 -26.27
N THR A 300 25.68 10.80 -27.59
CA THR A 300 24.75 10.21 -28.60
C THR A 300 25.32 8.98 -29.31
N ASP A 301 26.44 8.42 -28.85
CA ASP A 301 27.22 7.39 -29.55
C ASP A 301 26.74 5.96 -29.30
N GLY A 302 25.75 5.75 -28.42
CA GLY A 302 25.01 4.48 -28.28
C GLY A 302 25.83 3.28 -27.77
N ASN A 303 27.07 3.50 -27.31
CA ASN A 303 27.99 2.46 -26.89
C ASN A 303 28.30 2.64 -25.39
N TYR A 304 27.61 1.88 -24.54
CA TYR A 304 27.60 2.13 -23.09
C TYR A 304 28.56 1.20 -22.36
N THR A 305 29.43 1.77 -21.52
CA THR A 305 30.32 1.00 -20.64
C THR A 305 30.04 1.20 -19.14
N SER A 306 29.07 2.05 -18.79
CA SER A 306 28.63 2.30 -17.39
C SER A 306 27.21 2.85 -17.29
N ALA A 307 26.57 2.68 -16.13
CA ALA A 307 25.23 3.19 -15.80
C ALA A 307 25.15 4.73 -15.86
N LEU A 308 26.23 5.44 -15.52
CA LEU A 308 26.32 6.91 -15.58
C LEU A 308 26.23 7.44 -17.03
N GLN A 309 26.84 6.71 -17.97
CA GLN A 309 26.76 7.04 -19.41
C GLN A 309 25.38 6.71 -19.98
N ALA A 310 24.74 5.64 -19.48
CA ALA A 310 23.38 5.30 -19.87
C ALA A 310 22.36 6.31 -19.33
N ILE A 311 22.43 6.71 -18.06
CA ILE A 311 21.51 7.70 -17.47
C ILE A 311 21.65 9.04 -18.20
N SER A 312 22.87 9.58 -18.37
CA SER A 312 23.09 10.80 -19.18
C SER A 312 22.47 10.71 -20.59
N THR A 313 22.56 9.55 -21.25
CA THR A 313 21.94 9.36 -22.56
C THR A 313 20.42 9.12 -22.47
N TYR A 314 19.87 8.45 -21.46
CA TYR A 314 18.42 8.26 -21.29
C TYR A 314 17.70 9.55 -20.87
N THR A 315 18.32 10.34 -20.00
CA THR A 315 17.91 11.70 -19.65
C THR A 315 17.84 12.58 -20.90
N CYS A 316 18.84 12.50 -21.78
CA CYS A 316 18.85 13.20 -23.06
C CYS A 316 17.98 12.57 -24.18
N LEU A 317 17.77 11.25 -24.16
CA LEU A 317 16.87 10.55 -25.09
C LEU A 317 15.40 10.76 -24.71
N TYR A 318 15.11 10.89 -23.42
CA TYR A 318 13.80 11.28 -22.90
C TYR A 318 13.50 12.73 -23.30
N TYR A 319 14.49 13.63 -23.20
CA TYR A 319 14.44 14.96 -23.82
C TYR A 319 14.18 14.91 -25.33
N ALA A 320 14.80 13.97 -26.07
CA ALA A 320 14.62 13.83 -27.52
C ALA A 320 13.33 13.08 -27.95
N PHE A 321 12.73 12.25 -27.08
CA PHE A 321 11.59 11.37 -27.40
C PHE A 321 10.26 11.84 -26.78
N ALA A 322 10.29 12.35 -25.55
CA ALA A 322 9.13 12.91 -24.85
C ALA A 322 9.09 14.45 -24.86
N GLY A 323 10.20 15.11 -25.21
CA GLY A 323 10.27 16.58 -25.32
C GLY A 323 10.38 17.32 -23.98
N LEU A 324 10.42 16.63 -22.84
CA LEU A 324 10.42 17.25 -21.51
C LEU A 324 11.75 17.93 -21.18
N THR A 325 11.70 19.16 -20.63
CA THR A 325 12.88 19.94 -20.26
C THR A 325 13.56 19.35 -19.02
N ASP A 326 14.83 18.96 -19.14
CA ASP A 326 15.51 18.16 -18.13
C ASP A 326 16.36 19.00 -17.18
N LEU A 327 16.06 18.94 -15.88
CA LEU A 327 16.73 19.73 -14.85
C LEU A 327 18.14 19.20 -14.58
N ASN A 328 19.07 20.10 -14.30
CA ASN A 328 20.43 19.77 -13.91
C ASN A 328 20.56 19.67 -12.39
N GLN A 329 20.30 18.49 -11.82
CA GLN A 329 20.39 18.27 -10.36
C GLN A 329 21.83 18.33 -9.82
N THR A 330 22.85 18.40 -10.68
CA THR A 330 24.23 18.69 -10.26
C THR A 330 24.44 20.17 -9.90
N ALA A 331 23.57 21.06 -10.37
CA ALA A 331 23.59 22.47 -9.99
C ALA A 331 23.06 22.67 -8.57
N GLN A 332 23.77 23.47 -7.77
CA GLN A 332 23.37 23.76 -6.39
C GLN A 332 22.03 24.48 -6.33
N HIS A 333 21.79 25.45 -7.21
CA HIS A 333 20.55 26.21 -7.27
C HIS A 333 19.33 25.29 -7.47
N VAL A 334 19.40 24.35 -8.42
CA VAL A 334 18.37 23.33 -8.65
C VAL A 334 18.10 22.49 -7.39
N ARG A 335 19.16 21.99 -6.73
CA ARG A 335 18.98 21.22 -5.49
C ARG A 335 18.34 22.01 -4.37
N GLU A 336 18.70 23.28 -4.21
CA GLU A 336 18.12 24.16 -3.18
C GLU A 336 16.63 24.40 -3.43
N ARG A 337 16.23 24.64 -4.68
CA ARG A 337 14.81 24.81 -5.05
C ARG A 337 13.99 23.55 -4.85
N ILE A 338 14.51 22.40 -5.28
CA ILE A 338 13.87 21.10 -5.05
C ILE A 338 13.75 20.81 -3.55
N THR A 339 14.83 21.03 -2.79
CA THR A 339 14.83 20.77 -1.34
C THR A 339 13.82 21.66 -0.62
N ALA A 340 13.75 22.95 -0.96
CA ALA A 340 12.76 23.87 -0.40
C ALA A 340 11.32 23.42 -0.67
N TYR A 341 11.04 22.89 -1.87
CA TYR A 341 9.75 22.32 -2.22
C TYR A 341 9.40 21.08 -1.39
N LEU A 342 10.33 20.13 -1.27
CA LEU A 342 10.14 18.92 -0.45
C LEU A 342 9.96 19.28 1.04
N ASP A 343 10.76 20.22 1.55
CA ASP A 343 10.65 20.71 2.91
C ASP A 343 9.30 21.40 3.18
N HIS A 344 8.78 22.13 2.20
CA HIS A 344 7.46 22.75 2.30
C HIS A 344 6.35 21.69 2.37
N LEU A 345 6.41 20.63 1.55
CA LEU A 345 5.48 19.50 1.66
C LEU A 345 5.54 18.83 3.05
N LEU A 346 6.73 18.71 3.65
CA LEU A 346 6.86 18.20 5.03
C LEU A 346 6.21 19.13 6.05
N ASP A 347 6.29 20.45 5.87
CA ASP A 347 5.59 21.42 6.73
C ASP A 347 4.06 21.34 6.58
N VAL A 348 3.56 20.93 5.42
CA VAL A 348 2.14 20.61 5.25
C VAL A 348 1.74 19.37 6.06
N GLY A 349 2.68 18.46 6.33
CA GLY A 349 2.48 17.28 7.16
C GLY A 349 2.47 15.97 6.38
N VAL A 350 3.04 15.92 5.17
CA VAL A 350 3.29 14.64 4.50
C VAL A 350 4.36 13.82 5.24
N ARG A 351 4.51 12.53 4.91
CA ARG A 351 5.45 11.61 5.61
C ARG A 351 6.52 10.99 4.72
N GLY A 352 6.61 11.42 3.47
CA GLY A 352 7.59 10.93 2.52
C GLY A 352 7.25 11.30 1.09
N PHE A 353 7.96 10.72 0.13
CA PHE A 353 7.82 11.01 -1.29
C PHE A 353 7.94 9.75 -2.14
N VAL A 354 7.18 9.71 -3.24
CA VAL A 354 7.39 8.80 -4.37
C VAL A 354 8.01 9.62 -5.50
N ILE A 355 9.26 9.34 -5.84
CA ILE A 355 9.97 10.06 -6.89
C ILE A 355 9.58 9.45 -8.23
N ASN A 356 8.85 10.23 -9.04
CA ASN A 356 8.47 9.84 -10.39
C ASN A 356 9.70 9.75 -11.29
N ALA A 357 9.73 8.74 -12.16
CA ALA A 357 10.79 8.54 -13.15
C ALA A 357 12.20 8.64 -12.57
N ALA A 358 12.42 8.12 -11.35
CA ALA A 358 13.69 8.19 -10.64
C ALA A 358 14.86 7.58 -11.45
N SER A 359 14.55 6.61 -12.33
CA SER A 359 15.49 6.04 -13.30
C SER A 359 16.14 7.05 -14.25
N LEU A 360 15.60 8.26 -14.38
CA LEU A 360 16.13 9.34 -15.23
C LEU A 360 17.06 10.30 -14.46
N MET A 361 17.23 10.12 -13.15
CA MET A 361 18.14 10.91 -12.32
C MET A 361 19.28 10.02 -11.81
N LEU A 362 20.48 10.58 -11.68
CA LEU A 362 21.61 9.83 -11.14
C LEU A 362 21.37 9.48 -9.66
N PRO A 363 21.69 8.23 -9.21
CA PRO A 363 21.58 7.86 -7.80
C PRO A 363 22.36 8.79 -6.86
N SER A 364 23.51 9.33 -7.29
CA SER A 364 24.29 10.29 -6.51
C SER A 364 23.55 11.61 -6.27
N ASP A 365 22.80 12.08 -7.26
CA ASP A 365 22.07 13.35 -7.17
C ASP A 365 20.83 13.19 -6.31
N LEU A 366 20.14 12.05 -6.44
CA LEU A 366 19.07 11.65 -5.53
C LEU A 366 19.56 11.56 -4.08
N ALA A 367 20.73 10.95 -3.84
CA ALA A 367 21.32 10.87 -2.51
C ALA A 367 21.65 12.27 -1.93
N ALA A 368 22.16 13.18 -2.77
CA ALA A 368 22.46 14.55 -2.36
C ALA A 368 21.18 15.33 -1.99
N LEU A 369 20.10 15.17 -2.78
CA LEU A 369 18.79 15.73 -2.46
C LEU A 369 18.25 15.17 -1.14
N GLN A 370 18.22 13.85 -0.98
CA GLN A 370 17.76 13.19 0.26
C GLN A 370 18.57 13.59 1.51
N GLY A 371 19.86 13.87 1.35
CA GLY A 371 20.72 14.37 2.42
C GLY A 371 20.41 15.81 2.84
N SER A 372 19.81 16.59 1.95
CA SER A 372 19.51 18.01 2.16
C SER A 372 18.09 18.24 2.72
N VAL A 373 17.17 17.32 2.46
CA VAL A 373 15.79 17.38 2.97
C VAL A 373 15.77 17.26 4.51
N LYS A 374 14.98 18.13 5.15
CA LYS A 374 14.86 18.16 6.61
C LYS A 374 14.13 16.94 7.17
N ASN A 375 14.23 16.78 8.48
CA ASN A 375 13.39 15.84 9.21
C ASN A 375 11.95 16.37 9.32
N SER A 376 10.98 15.46 9.37
CA SER A 376 9.58 15.74 9.69
C SER A 376 9.44 16.42 11.07
N SER A 377 8.29 17.03 11.33
CA SER A 377 8.01 17.80 12.56
C SER A 377 8.14 17.00 13.87
N ASP A 378 8.02 15.68 13.80
CA ASP A 378 8.23 14.72 14.89
C ASP A 378 9.69 14.24 15.02
N GLY A 379 10.61 14.82 14.24
CA GLY A 379 12.05 14.55 14.26
C GLY A 379 12.47 13.31 13.46
N THR A 380 11.57 12.78 12.64
CA THR A 380 11.77 11.56 11.84
C THR A 380 12.35 11.89 10.48
N ARG A 381 13.08 10.98 9.84
CA ARG A 381 13.42 11.17 8.41
C ARG A 381 12.17 10.88 7.56
N PRO A 382 11.96 11.58 6.42
CA PRO A 382 10.90 11.24 5.49
C PRO A 382 11.22 9.95 4.73
N VAL A 383 10.18 9.20 4.37
CA VAL A 383 10.32 7.99 3.54
C VAL A 383 10.55 8.39 2.09
N PHE A 384 11.44 7.70 1.38
CA PHE A 384 11.59 7.83 -0.06
C PHE A 384 11.25 6.50 -0.75
N ALA A 385 10.36 6.58 -1.73
CA ALA A 385 10.08 5.53 -2.69
C ALA A 385 10.38 6.06 -4.10
N MET A 386 10.69 5.19 -5.05
CA MET A 386 11.16 5.57 -6.38
C MET A 386 10.53 4.66 -7.44
N ASP A 387 10.02 5.25 -8.52
CA ASP A 387 9.70 4.49 -9.73
C ASP A 387 10.94 4.41 -10.62
N VAL A 388 11.58 3.25 -10.61
CA VAL A 388 12.71 2.93 -11.48
C VAL A 388 12.18 1.99 -12.56
N TYR A 389 12.18 2.44 -13.81
CA TYR A 389 11.62 1.69 -14.94
C TYR A 389 12.56 0.56 -15.41
N ASP A 390 12.70 -0.47 -14.58
CA ASP A 390 13.46 -1.69 -14.87
C ASP A 390 12.50 -2.86 -15.13
N PHE A 391 12.26 -3.16 -16.41
CA PHE A 391 11.26 -4.15 -16.83
C PHE A 391 11.81 -5.58 -16.96
N ASP A 392 13.12 -5.75 -17.13
CA ASP A 392 13.73 -7.05 -17.45
C ASP A 392 15.03 -7.35 -16.70
N GLY A 393 15.53 -6.42 -15.89
CA GLY A 393 16.75 -6.58 -15.10
C GLY A 393 18.02 -6.62 -15.96
N ASN A 394 17.92 -6.47 -17.28
CA ASN A 394 19.02 -6.58 -18.24
C ASN A 394 19.38 -5.23 -18.86
N GLY A 395 18.48 -4.24 -18.77
CA GLY A 395 18.74 -2.86 -19.13
C GLY A 395 19.90 -2.20 -18.37
N PRO A 396 20.46 -1.09 -18.87
CA PRO A 396 21.62 -0.44 -18.26
C PRO A 396 21.29 0.35 -16.98
N ILE A 397 20.00 0.56 -16.69
CA ILE A 397 19.52 1.09 -15.42
C ILE A 397 19.03 -0.09 -14.59
N LYS A 398 19.56 -0.25 -13.38
CA LYS A 398 19.21 -1.36 -12.47
C LYS A 398 18.47 -0.82 -11.25
N ALA A 399 17.35 -1.45 -10.89
CA ALA A 399 16.63 -1.13 -9.65
C ALA A 399 17.52 -1.20 -8.40
N GLU A 400 18.49 -2.11 -8.37
CA GLU A 400 19.43 -2.29 -7.25
C GLU A 400 20.24 -1.03 -6.93
N GLU A 401 20.61 -0.25 -7.94
CA GLU A 401 21.41 0.97 -7.76
C GLU A 401 20.67 2.03 -6.92
N TYR A 402 19.35 2.03 -6.96
CA TYR A 402 18.48 2.99 -6.27
C TYR A 402 18.02 2.50 -4.89
N SER A 403 18.04 1.20 -4.66
CA SER A 403 17.54 0.57 -3.43
C SER A 403 18.22 1.00 -2.13
N LYS A 404 19.47 1.46 -2.24
CA LYS A 404 20.23 1.99 -1.11
C LYS A 404 19.70 3.36 -0.66
N LEU A 405 18.91 4.01 -1.51
CA LEU A 405 18.35 5.35 -1.29
C LEU A 405 16.90 5.29 -0.78
N GLY A 406 16.25 4.12 -0.82
CA GLY A 406 14.85 4.00 -0.41
C GLY A 406 14.15 2.81 -1.04
N TYR A 407 12.82 2.84 -1.02
CA TYR A 407 12.00 1.81 -1.64
C TYR A 407 11.97 1.96 -3.16
N VAL A 408 11.93 0.86 -3.89
CA VAL A 408 11.84 0.87 -5.36
C VAL A 408 10.62 0.08 -5.81
N ALA A 409 9.86 0.65 -6.74
CA ALA A 409 8.72 0.01 -7.37
C ALA A 409 9.19 -1.15 -8.29
N ASP A 410 8.70 -2.37 -8.05
CA ASP A 410 9.11 -3.58 -8.78
C ASP A 410 8.26 -3.81 -10.05
N PHE A 411 8.68 -3.24 -11.19
CA PHE A 411 8.01 -3.42 -12.48
C PHE A 411 8.12 -4.86 -13.02
N GLN A 412 9.18 -5.58 -12.68
CA GLN A 412 9.35 -6.99 -13.08
C GLN A 412 8.32 -7.88 -12.38
N TYR A 413 8.02 -7.59 -11.11
CA TYR A 413 6.95 -8.25 -10.37
C TYR A 413 5.61 -8.18 -11.13
N SER A 414 5.23 -7.00 -11.61
CA SER A 414 3.98 -6.77 -12.35
C SER A 414 3.89 -7.62 -13.63
N LEU A 415 4.99 -7.78 -14.36
CA LEU A 415 5.03 -8.62 -15.56
C LEU A 415 4.96 -10.12 -15.23
N LYS A 416 5.65 -10.55 -14.17
CA LYS A 416 5.65 -11.95 -13.72
C LYS A 416 4.30 -12.38 -13.18
N ILE A 417 3.63 -11.55 -12.39
CA ILE A 417 2.31 -11.90 -11.89
C ILE A 417 1.31 -12.04 -13.05
N ALA A 418 1.41 -11.16 -14.06
CA ALA A 418 0.63 -11.29 -15.29
C ALA A 418 0.97 -12.59 -16.06
N GLU A 419 2.25 -12.99 -16.13
CA GLU A 419 2.66 -14.27 -16.71
C GLU A 419 2.13 -15.47 -15.90
N GLY A 420 2.19 -15.43 -14.57
CA GLY A 420 1.68 -16.46 -13.67
C GLY A 420 0.19 -16.71 -13.84
N LEU A 421 -0.61 -15.64 -14.04
CA LEU A 421 -2.04 -15.78 -14.32
C LEU A 421 -2.34 -16.38 -15.69
N ARG A 422 -1.45 -16.20 -16.67
CA ARG A 422 -1.53 -16.84 -18.00
C ARG A 422 -1.05 -18.29 -17.99
N ASN A 423 -0.09 -18.62 -17.12
CA ASN A 423 0.50 -19.93 -17.00
C ASN A 423 0.87 -20.21 -15.53
N PHE A 424 0.01 -20.95 -14.82
CA PHE A 424 0.14 -21.15 -13.36
C PHE A 424 1.43 -21.88 -12.94
N LYS A 425 2.06 -22.66 -13.83
CA LYS A 425 3.39 -23.23 -13.56
C LYS A 425 4.43 -22.16 -13.22
N LYS A 426 4.29 -20.97 -13.81
CA LYS A 426 5.22 -19.85 -13.62
C LYS A 426 5.16 -19.26 -12.21
N PHE A 427 4.16 -19.60 -11.41
CA PHE A 427 4.18 -19.24 -9.99
C PHE A 427 5.37 -19.85 -9.24
N SER A 428 5.87 -21.02 -9.65
CA SER A 428 7.07 -21.63 -9.05
C SER A 428 8.29 -20.70 -9.09
N GLU A 429 8.40 -19.84 -10.11
CA GLU A 429 9.51 -18.89 -10.26
C GLU A 429 9.55 -17.81 -9.17
N PHE A 430 8.45 -17.59 -8.43
CA PHE A 430 8.46 -16.70 -7.27
C PHE A 430 9.24 -17.27 -6.07
N VAL A 431 9.47 -18.59 -6.03
CA VAL A 431 10.15 -19.28 -4.91
C VAL A 431 11.44 -19.96 -5.37
N ASP A 432 11.43 -20.63 -6.52
CA ASP A 432 12.54 -21.47 -6.98
C ASP A 432 13.64 -20.69 -7.70
N ALA A 433 13.26 -19.58 -8.33
CA ALA A 433 14.16 -18.68 -9.05
C ALA A 433 13.69 -17.23 -8.87
N PRO A 434 13.59 -16.74 -7.62
CA PRO A 434 13.25 -15.34 -7.40
C PRO A 434 14.30 -14.54 -8.15
N TYR A 435 13.86 -13.54 -8.94
CA TYR A 435 14.84 -12.55 -9.38
C TYR A 435 15.44 -11.95 -8.11
N GLU A 436 16.71 -11.53 -8.19
CA GLU A 436 17.47 -11.02 -7.03
C GLU A 436 16.71 -9.97 -6.21
N TRP A 437 15.73 -9.31 -6.83
CA TRP A 437 14.87 -8.27 -6.26
C TRP A 437 13.46 -8.67 -5.83
N THR A 438 12.85 -9.71 -6.42
CA THR A 438 11.45 -10.07 -6.16
C THR A 438 11.29 -10.55 -4.71
N GLY A 439 10.74 -9.71 -3.84
CA GLY A 439 10.49 -10.04 -2.42
C GLY A 439 11.47 -9.46 -1.41
N SER A 440 12.40 -8.59 -1.83
CA SER A 440 13.23 -7.78 -0.91
C SER A 440 12.35 -6.87 -0.03
N ASP A 441 12.83 -6.55 1.18
CA ASP A 441 12.14 -5.68 2.14
C ASP A 441 12.10 -4.20 1.69
N LYS A 442 12.87 -3.85 0.65
CA LYS A 442 12.92 -2.52 0.02
C LYS A 442 12.17 -2.44 -1.31
N THR A 443 11.42 -3.47 -1.70
CA THR A 443 10.57 -3.38 -2.90
C THR A 443 9.14 -2.98 -2.56
N VAL A 444 8.52 -2.22 -3.47
CA VAL A 444 7.07 -2.01 -3.49
C VAL A 444 6.49 -2.87 -4.59
N ALA A 445 5.75 -3.90 -4.21
CA ALA A 445 5.09 -4.79 -5.18
C ALA A 445 3.74 -4.18 -5.62
N PHE A 446 3.41 -4.31 -6.90
CA PHE A 446 2.13 -3.88 -7.47
C PHE A 446 1.77 -4.73 -8.68
N VAL A 447 0.47 -4.90 -8.95
CA VAL A 447 -0.01 -5.62 -10.15
C VAL A 447 0.05 -4.72 -11.38
N ASP A 448 -0.35 -3.46 -11.21
CA ASP A 448 -0.31 -2.42 -12.22
C ASP A 448 -0.14 -1.03 -11.59
N ASN A 449 -0.05 -0.04 -12.45
CA ASN A 449 -0.06 1.37 -12.10
C ASN A 449 -0.62 2.19 -13.26
N HIS A 450 -0.77 3.50 -13.07
CA HIS A 450 -1.32 4.40 -14.09
C HIS A 450 -0.65 4.28 -15.47
N LEU A 451 0.68 4.07 -15.51
CA LEU A 451 1.47 3.91 -16.74
C LEU A 451 1.22 2.55 -17.40
N LEU A 452 1.38 1.45 -16.65
CA LEU A 452 1.20 0.09 -17.15
C LEU A 452 -0.21 -0.16 -17.66
N GLN A 453 -1.22 0.49 -17.08
CA GLN A 453 -2.59 0.41 -17.56
C GLN A 453 -2.76 0.97 -18.97
N ARG A 454 -2.01 2.03 -19.31
CA ARG A 454 -2.08 2.73 -20.61
C ARG A 454 -1.17 2.14 -21.66
N LEU A 455 -0.13 1.43 -21.22
CA LEU A 455 0.76 0.67 -22.09
C LEU A 455 0.21 -0.73 -22.40
N SER A 456 -0.81 -1.21 -21.70
CA SER A 456 -1.43 -2.50 -22.01
C SER A 456 -2.25 -2.41 -23.33
N PRO A 457 -2.16 -3.39 -24.24
CA PRO A 457 -1.44 -4.68 -24.14
C PRO A 457 -0.04 -4.67 -24.77
N LEU A 458 0.52 -3.50 -25.12
CA LEU A 458 1.89 -3.41 -25.68
C LEU A 458 2.92 -3.93 -24.66
N VAL A 459 2.75 -3.53 -23.40
CA VAL A 459 3.39 -4.14 -22.25
C VAL A 459 2.40 -5.17 -21.68
N PRO A 460 2.79 -6.45 -21.47
CA PRO A 460 1.85 -7.52 -21.15
C PRO A 460 1.43 -7.55 -19.67
N SER A 461 1.03 -6.41 -19.13
CA SER A 461 0.49 -6.18 -17.77
C SER A 461 -1.00 -6.54 -17.67
N LEU A 462 -1.47 -6.83 -16.46
CA LEU A 462 -2.90 -6.94 -16.12
C LEU A 462 -3.44 -5.57 -15.69
N THR A 463 -4.74 -5.33 -15.88
CA THR A 463 -5.40 -4.07 -15.51
C THR A 463 -6.84 -4.33 -15.05
N PHE A 464 -7.54 -3.33 -14.52
CA PHE A 464 -8.96 -3.45 -14.20
C PHE A 464 -9.86 -3.86 -15.38
N LYS A 465 -9.41 -3.65 -16.63
CA LYS A 465 -10.11 -4.12 -17.84
C LYS A 465 -10.13 -5.65 -17.98
N GLN A 466 -9.36 -6.37 -17.17
CA GLN A 466 -9.41 -7.83 -16.99
C GLN A 466 -9.78 -8.15 -15.52
N PRO A 467 -11.02 -7.84 -15.08
CA PRO A 467 -11.34 -7.72 -13.66
C PRO A 467 -11.13 -9.03 -12.87
N ARG A 468 -11.35 -10.19 -13.51
CA ARG A 468 -11.16 -11.51 -12.90
C ARG A 468 -9.68 -11.80 -12.66
N GLU A 469 -8.87 -11.78 -13.72
CA GLU A 469 -7.43 -12.04 -13.66
C GLU A 469 -6.71 -11.01 -12.79
N PHE A 470 -7.11 -9.74 -12.88
CA PHE A 470 -6.58 -8.64 -12.08
C PHE A 470 -6.87 -8.81 -10.58
N SER A 471 -8.11 -9.19 -10.22
CA SER A 471 -8.47 -9.47 -8.82
C SER A 471 -7.65 -10.64 -8.27
N MET A 472 -7.51 -11.72 -9.04
CA MET A 472 -6.72 -12.89 -8.66
C MET A 472 -5.23 -12.55 -8.48
N ALA A 473 -4.65 -11.80 -9.41
CA ALA A 473 -3.27 -11.28 -9.30
C ALA A 473 -3.09 -10.42 -8.05
N THR A 474 -4.05 -9.55 -7.75
CA THR A 474 -4.03 -8.67 -6.57
C THR A 474 -4.12 -9.49 -5.28
N ALA A 475 -4.99 -10.51 -5.23
CA ALA A 475 -5.08 -11.41 -4.09
C ALA A 475 -3.76 -12.16 -3.83
N PHE A 476 -3.16 -12.72 -4.88
CA PHE A 476 -1.85 -13.38 -4.75
C PHE A 476 -0.80 -12.40 -4.25
N THR A 477 -0.74 -11.19 -4.81
CA THR A 477 0.22 -10.15 -4.40
C THR A 477 0.10 -9.79 -2.92
N LEU A 478 -1.14 -9.58 -2.44
CA LEU A 478 -1.43 -9.31 -1.04
C LEU A 478 -1.08 -10.51 -0.14
N ALA A 479 -1.26 -11.76 -0.59
CA ALA A 479 -0.92 -12.92 0.21
C ALA A 479 0.60 -13.23 0.26
N PHE A 480 1.30 -13.01 -0.86
CA PHE A 480 2.64 -13.55 -1.09
C PHE A 480 3.78 -12.70 -0.52
N THR A 481 3.84 -11.39 -0.83
CA THR A 481 5.08 -10.62 -0.63
C THR A 481 5.39 -10.33 0.85
N ASN A 482 6.63 -9.96 1.16
CA ASN A 482 7.05 -9.47 2.49
C ASN A 482 7.20 -7.94 2.54
N GLY A 483 7.52 -7.30 1.41
CA GLY A 483 7.57 -5.84 1.23
C GLY A 483 6.18 -5.20 1.06
N PRO A 484 6.06 -3.88 1.22
CA PRO A 484 4.82 -3.14 1.01
C PRO A 484 4.14 -3.44 -0.35
N VAL A 485 2.81 -3.43 -0.38
CA VAL A 485 2.02 -3.64 -1.60
C VAL A 485 1.27 -2.37 -1.95
N ARG A 486 1.44 -1.89 -3.19
CA ARG A 486 0.70 -0.76 -3.76
C ARG A 486 -0.45 -1.25 -4.63
N LEU A 487 -1.66 -0.84 -4.29
CA LEU A 487 -2.88 -1.09 -5.05
C LEU A 487 -3.21 0.13 -5.90
N MET A 488 -3.39 -0.05 -7.20
CA MET A 488 -3.95 0.99 -8.07
C MET A 488 -5.43 1.22 -7.76
N SER A 489 -5.90 2.46 -7.88
CA SER A 489 -7.31 2.83 -7.90
C SER A 489 -7.56 3.81 -9.03
N SER A 490 -8.19 3.33 -10.10
CA SER A 490 -8.27 4.01 -11.38
C SER A 490 -9.61 4.68 -11.64
N TYR A 491 -9.67 5.36 -12.79
CA TYR A 491 -10.87 5.72 -13.50
C TYR A 491 -10.90 5.01 -14.87
N ASP A 492 -12.09 4.91 -15.44
CA ASP A 492 -12.31 4.24 -16.72
C ASP A 492 -11.83 5.09 -17.91
N PHE A 493 -11.23 4.44 -18.90
CA PHE A 493 -10.77 5.10 -20.13
C PHE A 493 -10.73 4.11 -21.29
N ASP A 494 -10.94 4.60 -22.51
CA ASP A 494 -10.73 3.84 -23.76
C ASP A 494 -9.60 4.41 -24.61
N ASP A 495 -9.26 5.69 -24.41
CA ASP A 495 -8.11 6.37 -24.99
C ASP A 495 -7.04 6.48 -23.88
N PRO A 496 -5.82 5.95 -24.07
CA PRO A 496 -4.76 6.00 -23.06
C PRO A 496 -4.34 7.43 -22.69
N GLU A 497 -4.66 8.40 -23.54
CA GLU A 497 -4.39 9.82 -23.29
C GLU A 497 -5.46 10.48 -22.40
N LEU A 498 -6.61 9.83 -22.20
CA LEU A 498 -7.77 10.44 -21.55
C LEU A 498 -7.53 10.78 -20.07
N GLY A 499 -7.99 11.98 -19.71
CA GLY A 499 -8.09 12.45 -18.33
C GLY A 499 -9.10 11.73 -17.45
N PRO A 500 -9.16 12.10 -16.16
CA PRO A 500 -10.20 11.64 -15.27
C PRO A 500 -11.62 12.06 -15.70
N PRO A 501 -12.66 11.49 -15.08
CA PRO A 501 -14.03 11.97 -15.21
C PRO A 501 -14.14 13.45 -14.84
N VAL A 502 -14.87 14.22 -15.64
CA VAL A 502 -15.07 15.66 -15.47
C VAL A 502 -16.54 16.00 -15.48
N THR A 503 -16.90 17.07 -14.79
CA THR A 503 -18.25 17.64 -14.77
C THR A 503 -18.51 18.45 -16.05
N LEU A 504 -19.77 18.87 -16.27
CA LEU A 504 -20.19 19.63 -17.47
C LEU A 504 -19.43 20.96 -17.67
N ASN A 505 -18.83 21.52 -16.62
CA ASN A 505 -18.04 22.75 -16.69
C ASN A 505 -16.53 22.48 -16.87
N SER A 506 -16.14 21.25 -17.21
CA SER A 506 -14.73 20.84 -17.32
C SER A 506 -13.94 20.95 -16.01
N SER A 507 -14.58 20.89 -14.86
CA SER A 507 -13.90 20.65 -13.57
C SER A 507 -13.83 19.15 -13.31
N LEU A 508 -12.77 18.70 -12.64
CA LEU A 508 -12.64 17.33 -12.16
C LEU A 508 -13.93 16.87 -11.47
N ALA A 509 -14.45 15.68 -11.79
CA ALA A 509 -15.62 15.13 -11.12
C ALA A 509 -15.24 14.57 -9.74
N SER A 510 -16.17 14.63 -8.79
CA SER A 510 -15.96 13.96 -7.51
C SER A 510 -16.22 12.46 -7.63
N VAL A 511 -15.66 11.67 -6.71
CA VAL A 511 -15.93 10.23 -6.67
C VAL A 511 -17.31 9.93 -6.12
N GLU A 512 -18.11 9.22 -6.91
CA GLU A 512 -19.44 8.75 -6.56
C GLU A 512 -19.39 7.27 -6.15
N TYR A 513 -20.29 6.88 -5.25
CA TYR A 513 -20.42 5.51 -4.80
C TYR A 513 -21.77 4.93 -5.19
N THR A 514 -21.78 3.64 -5.48
CA THR A 514 -22.98 2.83 -5.63
C THR A 514 -23.48 2.35 -4.26
N ASP A 515 -24.73 1.86 -4.19
CA ASP A 515 -25.36 1.38 -2.95
C ASP A 515 -24.57 0.25 -2.24
N ASN A 516 -23.85 -0.56 -3.02
CA ASN A 516 -22.97 -1.63 -2.55
C ASN A 516 -21.55 -1.17 -2.19
N GLY A 517 -21.30 0.14 -2.13
CA GLY A 517 -20.05 0.74 -1.65
C GLY A 517 -18.88 0.72 -2.66
N THR A 518 -19.10 0.22 -3.88
CA THR A 518 -18.16 0.38 -5.01
C THR A 518 -18.30 1.76 -5.65
N CYS A 519 -17.44 2.12 -6.60
CA CYS A 519 -17.50 3.43 -7.25
C CYS A 519 -18.34 3.45 -8.53
N SER A 520 -18.87 4.63 -8.85
CA SER A 520 -19.62 4.94 -10.07
C SER A 520 -19.08 6.22 -10.72
N GLY A 521 -19.77 6.73 -11.74
CA GLY A 521 -19.40 8.01 -12.38
C GLY A 521 -18.10 7.96 -13.19
N GLY A 522 -17.67 6.77 -13.62
CA GLY A 522 -16.40 6.55 -14.33
C GLY A 522 -15.21 6.25 -13.42
N TRP A 523 -15.40 6.18 -12.10
CA TRP A 523 -14.37 5.75 -11.16
C TRP A 523 -14.41 4.22 -10.92
N ILE A 524 -13.25 3.56 -10.90
CA ILE A 524 -13.15 2.09 -10.80
C ILE A 524 -13.01 1.61 -9.35
N CYS A 525 -12.14 2.26 -8.56
CA CYS A 525 -11.90 1.98 -7.15
C CYS A 525 -11.58 0.50 -6.83
N GLU A 526 -10.55 -0.04 -7.48
CA GLU A 526 -10.10 -1.43 -7.32
C GLU A 526 -9.81 -1.77 -5.85
N HIS A 527 -9.34 -0.81 -5.06
CA HIS A 527 -9.10 -0.99 -3.61
C HIS A 527 -10.37 -1.30 -2.81
N LYS A 528 -11.55 -0.96 -3.33
CA LYS A 528 -12.86 -1.25 -2.72
C LYS A 528 -13.46 -2.57 -3.19
N TRP A 529 -12.88 -3.22 -4.20
CA TRP A 529 -13.43 -4.48 -4.70
C TRP A 529 -13.45 -5.53 -3.57
N PRO A 530 -14.55 -6.30 -3.41
CA PRO A 530 -14.73 -7.14 -2.23
C PRO A 530 -13.55 -8.10 -1.96
N LEU A 531 -13.04 -8.73 -3.02
CA LEU A 531 -11.88 -9.62 -2.94
C LEU A 531 -10.61 -8.86 -2.53
N VAL A 532 -10.34 -7.70 -3.13
CA VAL A 532 -9.13 -6.89 -2.84
C VAL A 532 -9.15 -6.39 -1.40
N SER A 533 -10.28 -5.84 -0.94
CA SER A 533 -10.39 -5.30 0.41
C SER A 533 -10.25 -6.38 1.49
N LYS A 534 -10.82 -7.57 1.28
CA LYS A 534 -10.66 -8.70 2.21
C LYS A 534 -9.22 -9.22 2.22
N MET A 535 -8.55 -9.24 1.08
CA MET A 535 -7.13 -9.61 0.99
C MET A 535 -6.21 -8.56 1.61
N ALA A 536 -6.59 -7.28 1.65
CA ALA A 536 -5.86 -6.27 2.40
C ALA A 536 -5.91 -6.55 3.92
N ALA A 537 -7.04 -7.04 4.44
CA ALA A 537 -7.12 -7.51 5.82
C ALA A 537 -6.27 -8.76 6.07
N PHE A 538 -6.29 -9.73 5.14
CA PHE A 538 -5.39 -10.89 5.19
C PHE A 538 -3.92 -10.46 5.28
N ARG A 539 -3.52 -9.51 4.42
CA ARG A 539 -2.16 -8.98 4.37
C ARG A 539 -1.69 -8.48 5.74
N ASN A 540 -2.52 -7.66 6.38
CA ASN A 540 -2.21 -7.11 7.69
C ASN A 540 -2.12 -8.21 8.76
N ALA A 541 -3.00 -9.21 8.72
CA ALA A 541 -2.98 -10.33 9.66
C ALA A 541 -1.70 -11.19 9.54
N VAL A 542 -1.17 -11.34 8.33
CA VAL A 542 0.05 -12.13 8.06
C VAL A 542 1.33 -11.31 8.05
N ALA A 543 1.27 -10.05 8.50
CA ALA A 543 2.43 -9.17 8.56
C ALA A 543 3.59 -9.83 9.31
N HIS A 544 4.78 -9.77 8.72
CA HIS A 544 6.03 -10.32 9.28
C HIS A 544 6.01 -11.85 9.51
N LYS A 545 5.15 -12.59 8.82
CA LYS A 545 5.14 -14.07 8.85
C LYS A 545 5.85 -14.64 7.62
N ASP A 546 6.65 -15.69 7.81
CA ASP A 546 7.37 -16.33 6.73
C ASP A 546 6.45 -17.08 5.76
N LEU A 547 6.88 -17.22 4.51
CA LEU A 547 6.23 -18.08 3.53
C LEU A 547 6.56 -19.55 3.84
N ASN A 548 5.54 -20.40 4.01
CA ASN A 548 5.71 -21.83 4.28
C ASN A 548 4.74 -22.68 3.44
N HIS A 549 5.00 -23.98 3.35
CA HIS A 549 4.11 -24.96 2.69
C HIS A 549 3.71 -24.60 1.26
N TRP A 550 4.64 -24.02 0.50
CA TRP A 550 4.42 -23.67 -0.90
C TRP A 550 4.08 -24.89 -1.75
N THR A 551 3.06 -24.77 -2.60
CA THR A 551 2.61 -25.76 -3.56
C THR A 551 2.21 -25.04 -4.85
N SER A 552 2.72 -25.49 -6.00
CA SER A 552 2.31 -25.00 -7.32
C SER A 552 2.20 -26.14 -8.32
N SER A 553 1.18 -26.10 -9.19
CA SER A 553 0.92 -27.07 -10.27
C SER A 553 0.56 -26.35 -11.59
N GLU A 554 0.04 -27.10 -12.57
CA GLU A 554 -0.53 -26.54 -13.82
C GLU A 554 -1.64 -25.51 -13.59
N ASP A 555 -2.36 -25.65 -12.48
CA ASP A 555 -3.64 -25.00 -12.26
C ASP A 555 -3.85 -24.53 -10.83
N LEU A 556 -2.93 -24.77 -9.90
CA LEU A 556 -3.04 -24.39 -8.49
C LEU A 556 -1.77 -23.68 -8.02
N VAL A 557 -1.94 -22.65 -7.20
CA VAL A 557 -0.92 -22.15 -6.29
C VAL A 557 -1.50 -22.06 -4.88
N ALA A 558 -0.78 -22.57 -3.89
CA ALA A 558 -1.18 -22.54 -2.49
C ALA A 558 0.03 -22.42 -1.57
N PHE A 559 -0.12 -21.71 -0.46
CA PHE A 559 0.92 -21.53 0.54
C PHE A 559 0.34 -21.02 1.85
N SER A 560 1.18 -21.02 2.87
CA SER A 560 0.87 -20.48 4.20
C SER A 560 1.81 -19.35 4.58
N ARG A 561 1.35 -18.49 5.47
CA ARG A 561 2.11 -17.41 6.09
C ARG A 561 2.23 -17.69 7.58
N GLY A 562 3.33 -18.33 7.96
CA GLY A 562 3.50 -18.95 9.27
C GLY A 562 2.35 -19.90 9.60
N ARG A 563 1.89 -19.87 10.86
CA ARG A 563 0.68 -20.56 11.33
C ARG A 563 -0.56 -19.66 11.38
N VAL A 564 -0.50 -18.49 10.72
CA VAL A 564 -1.52 -17.44 10.83
C VAL A 564 -2.37 -17.35 9.57
N GLY A 565 -1.78 -17.46 8.38
CA GLY A 565 -2.52 -17.33 7.13
C GLY A 565 -2.37 -18.56 6.24
N PHE A 566 -3.43 -18.91 5.51
CA PHE A 566 -3.37 -19.85 4.39
C PHE A 566 -4.03 -19.23 3.16
N PHE A 567 -3.40 -19.38 2.00
CA PHE A 567 -3.88 -18.87 0.72
C PHE A 567 -3.84 -19.98 -0.33
N ALA A 568 -4.87 -20.05 -1.18
CA ALA A 568 -4.88 -20.88 -2.38
C ALA A 568 -5.63 -20.19 -3.51
N MET A 569 -5.19 -20.42 -4.74
CA MET A 569 -5.78 -19.89 -5.96
C MET A 569 -5.63 -20.89 -7.09
N THR A 570 -6.63 -21.01 -7.96
CA THR A 570 -6.59 -21.93 -9.09
C THR A 570 -7.05 -21.29 -10.40
N SER A 571 -6.56 -21.78 -11.54
CA SER A 571 -7.12 -21.45 -12.86
C SER A 571 -8.22 -22.42 -13.29
N ALA A 572 -8.33 -23.59 -12.64
CA ALA A 572 -9.30 -24.62 -12.98
C ALA A 572 -10.71 -24.24 -12.50
N SER A 573 -11.68 -24.34 -13.41
CA SER A 573 -13.10 -24.04 -13.14
C SER A 573 -13.79 -25.08 -12.23
N ASN A 574 -13.17 -26.24 -12.06
CA ASN A 574 -13.72 -27.36 -11.30
C ASN A 574 -12.70 -28.00 -10.34
N PHE A 575 -11.78 -27.20 -9.78
CA PHE A 575 -10.74 -27.71 -8.90
C PHE A 575 -11.31 -28.38 -7.64
N SER A 576 -10.88 -29.61 -7.38
CA SER A 576 -10.98 -30.25 -6.07
C SER A 576 -9.72 -31.07 -5.80
N GLY A 577 -9.06 -30.79 -4.68
CA GLY A 577 -7.77 -31.40 -4.39
C GLY A 577 -7.37 -31.27 -2.92
N ARG A 578 -6.44 -32.12 -2.50
CA ARG A 578 -5.87 -32.07 -1.15
C ARG A 578 -4.64 -31.17 -1.15
N VAL A 579 -4.56 -30.25 -0.20
CA VAL A 579 -3.44 -29.32 -0.03
C VAL A 579 -2.98 -29.30 1.43
N ASN A 580 -1.69 -29.03 1.66
CA ASN A 580 -1.16 -28.80 3.00
C ASN A 580 -1.29 -27.32 3.37
N THR A 581 -1.93 -27.03 4.49
CA THR A 581 -2.19 -25.65 4.91
C THR A 581 -1.18 -25.09 5.89
N GLY A 582 -0.41 -25.95 6.58
CA GLY A 582 0.45 -25.53 7.69
C GLY A 582 -0.28 -25.01 8.93
N LEU A 583 -1.61 -24.94 8.91
CA LEU A 583 -2.44 -24.52 10.04
C LEU A 583 -2.67 -25.71 10.99
N ALA A 584 -2.99 -25.42 12.25
CA ALA A 584 -3.38 -26.44 13.21
C ALA A 584 -4.72 -27.09 12.81
N ALA A 585 -4.94 -28.34 13.20
CA ALA A 585 -6.22 -29.01 12.98
C ALA A 585 -7.39 -28.20 13.55
N GLY A 586 -8.44 -28.04 12.76
CA GLY A 586 -9.59 -27.20 13.10
C GLY A 586 -10.41 -26.78 11.89
N THR A 587 -11.52 -26.09 12.17
CA THR A 587 -12.39 -25.52 11.14
C THR A 587 -12.15 -24.02 11.07
N TYR A 588 -11.88 -23.52 9.87
CA TYR A 588 -11.58 -22.12 9.62
C TYR A 588 -12.55 -21.53 8.61
N CYS A 589 -12.82 -20.22 8.74
CA CYS A 589 -13.55 -19.49 7.72
C CYS A 589 -12.66 -19.18 6.52
N ASP A 590 -13.21 -19.34 5.33
CA ASP A 590 -12.74 -18.59 4.17
C ASP A 590 -13.24 -17.15 4.26
N ILE A 591 -12.32 -16.20 4.36
CA ILE A 591 -12.67 -14.79 4.55
C ILE A 591 -13.32 -14.21 3.29
N LEU A 592 -13.02 -14.75 2.11
CA LEU A 592 -13.51 -14.23 0.83
C LEU A 592 -15.01 -14.48 0.62
N SER A 593 -15.53 -15.56 1.21
CA SER A 593 -16.94 -15.96 1.14
C SER A 593 -17.77 -15.52 2.36
N ASP A 594 -17.24 -14.62 3.21
CA ASP A 594 -17.90 -14.18 4.44
C ASP A 594 -18.28 -15.35 5.35
N CYS A 595 -17.36 -16.31 5.51
CA CYS A 595 -17.54 -17.55 6.28
C CYS A 595 -18.61 -18.52 5.73
N SER A 596 -19.30 -18.22 4.62
CA SER A 596 -20.26 -19.16 4.03
C SER A 596 -19.58 -20.46 3.57
N ARG A 597 -18.30 -20.39 3.22
CA ARG A 597 -17.42 -21.54 3.03
C ARG A 597 -16.49 -21.72 4.23
N GLN A 598 -16.41 -22.96 4.71
CA GLN A 598 -15.51 -23.37 5.80
C GLN A 598 -14.49 -24.39 5.30
N ILE A 599 -13.30 -24.36 5.90
CA ILE A 599 -12.16 -25.21 5.55
C ILE A 599 -11.79 -26.03 6.77
N VAL A 600 -11.82 -27.35 6.62
CA VAL A 600 -11.52 -28.30 7.71
C VAL A 600 -10.10 -28.82 7.53
N VAL A 601 -9.21 -28.35 8.39
CA VAL A 601 -7.81 -28.79 8.45
C VAL A 601 -7.72 -30.01 9.37
N LYS A 602 -7.15 -31.10 8.83
CA LYS A 602 -6.95 -32.37 9.53
C LYS A 602 -5.72 -32.33 10.45
N GLU A 603 -5.53 -33.37 11.26
CA GLU A 603 -4.38 -33.51 12.17
C GLU A 603 -3.03 -33.45 11.47
N ASP A 604 -2.95 -33.89 10.22
CA ASP A 604 -1.74 -33.81 9.40
C ASP A 604 -1.54 -32.45 8.70
N GLY A 605 -2.33 -31.43 9.06
CA GLY A 605 -2.26 -30.07 8.50
C GLY A 605 -2.88 -29.92 7.11
N SER A 606 -3.42 -31.00 6.54
CA SER A 606 -4.03 -30.98 5.20
C SER A 606 -5.52 -30.63 5.21
N THR A 607 -6.00 -30.06 4.11
CA THR A 607 -7.43 -29.84 3.85
C THR A 607 -7.81 -30.33 2.46
N GLN A 608 -9.09 -30.68 2.28
CA GLN A 608 -9.67 -30.87 0.95
C GLN A 608 -10.24 -29.51 0.50
N LEU A 609 -9.62 -28.91 -0.51
CA LEU A 609 -10.18 -27.72 -1.14
C LEU A 609 -11.16 -28.12 -2.23
N ASP A 610 -12.26 -27.38 -2.27
CA ASP A 610 -13.27 -27.43 -3.32
C ASP A 610 -13.57 -25.99 -3.73
N MET A 611 -13.29 -25.68 -4.99
CA MET A 611 -13.49 -24.34 -5.60
C MET A 611 -14.30 -24.47 -6.91
N ARG A 612 -15.11 -25.53 -7.01
CA ARG A 612 -15.94 -25.79 -8.21
C ARG A 612 -17.00 -24.71 -8.37
N GLY A 613 -17.02 -24.05 -9.52
CA GLY A 613 -18.03 -23.05 -9.86
C GLY A 613 -17.81 -21.66 -9.26
N ASP A 614 -16.69 -21.44 -8.56
CA ASP A 614 -16.35 -20.12 -8.02
C ASP A 614 -15.97 -19.15 -9.16
N ALA A 615 -16.61 -17.97 -9.19
CA ALA A 615 -16.32 -16.95 -10.20
C ALA A 615 -14.86 -16.46 -10.11
N ASN A 616 -14.36 -16.32 -8.87
CA ASN A 616 -12.97 -16.06 -8.54
C ASN A 616 -12.49 -17.18 -7.61
N PRO A 617 -11.85 -18.24 -8.13
CA PRO A 617 -11.51 -19.43 -7.35
C PRO A 617 -10.25 -19.19 -6.50
N VAL A 618 -10.42 -18.34 -5.48
CA VAL A 618 -9.43 -17.92 -4.50
C VAL A 618 -9.95 -18.27 -3.12
N THR A 619 -9.05 -18.69 -2.25
CA THR A 619 -9.32 -19.09 -0.88
C THR A 619 -8.33 -18.42 0.04
N ALA A 620 -8.80 -17.77 1.10
CA ALA A 620 -7.92 -17.18 2.09
C ALA A 620 -8.46 -17.40 3.51
N VAL A 621 -7.58 -17.83 4.41
CA VAL A 621 -7.91 -18.18 5.79
C VAL A 621 -6.98 -17.44 6.74
N ILE A 622 -7.55 -16.82 7.77
CA ILE A 622 -6.81 -16.27 8.90
C ILE A 622 -7.09 -17.16 10.12
N ALA A 623 -6.08 -17.89 10.57
CA ALA A 623 -6.12 -18.62 11.82
C ALA A 623 -6.04 -17.62 12.99
N LYS A 624 -7.12 -17.57 13.79
CA LYS A 624 -7.04 -16.93 15.10
C LYS A 624 -6.14 -17.81 15.99
N PRO A 625 -5.28 -17.23 16.84
CA PRO A 625 -4.52 -18.02 17.80
C PRO A 625 -5.48 -18.91 18.60
N LYS A 626 -5.19 -20.22 18.69
CA LYS A 626 -5.82 -21.06 19.70
C LYS A 626 -5.30 -20.56 21.04
N ASP A 627 -6.20 -20.11 21.92
CA ASP A 627 -5.94 -20.28 23.34
C ASP A 627 -5.77 -21.78 23.57
N ASP A 628 -4.59 -22.18 24.06
CA ASP A 628 -4.38 -23.53 24.56
C ASP A 628 -5.26 -23.71 25.80
N ASN A 629 -6.48 -24.24 25.58
CA ASN A 629 -7.27 -25.13 26.45
C ASN A 629 -8.78 -24.93 26.22
N TYR A 630 -9.39 -25.78 25.39
CA TYR A 630 -10.69 -26.37 25.76
C TYR A 630 -10.97 -27.61 24.91
N GLU A 631 -10.95 -28.77 25.56
CA GLU A 631 -11.32 -30.07 24.99
C GLU A 631 -12.80 -30.14 24.58
N HIS A 632 -13.03 -31.04 23.63
CA HIS A 632 -14.30 -31.54 23.13
C HIS A 632 -15.47 -31.58 24.13
N SER A 633 -16.63 -31.11 23.70
CA SER A 633 -17.87 -31.86 23.90
C SER A 633 -18.81 -31.73 22.72
N SER A 634 -19.16 -32.90 22.17
CA SER A 634 -20.09 -33.07 21.07
C SER A 634 -21.54 -33.00 21.55
N SER A 635 -22.40 -32.28 20.83
CA SER A 635 -23.84 -32.57 20.84
C SER A 635 -24.47 -32.17 19.51
N ARG A 636 -24.97 -33.19 18.82
CA ARG A 636 -25.81 -33.09 17.62
C ARG A 636 -27.18 -32.58 18.01
N THR A 637 -27.63 -31.48 17.41
CA THR A 637 -29.08 -31.29 17.18
C THR A 637 -29.31 -30.69 15.80
N ARG A 638 -29.93 -31.50 14.93
CA ARG A 638 -30.55 -31.07 13.67
C ARG A 638 -31.81 -30.28 14.01
N LEU A 639 -31.92 -29.03 13.56
CA LEU A 639 -33.20 -28.41 13.23
C LEU A 639 -33.04 -27.52 12.00
N ARG A 640 -34.16 -27.46 11.27
CA ARG A 640 -34.31 -27.22 9.83
C ARG A 640 -34.12 -25.77 9.40
N GLU A 641 -33.80 -25.65 8.11
CA GLU A 641 -33.90 -24.48 7.25
C GLU A 641 -35.15 -23.62 7.52
N SER A 642 -34.89 -22.33 7.69
CA SER A 642 -35.77 -21.24 7.29
C SER A 642 -34.85 -20.07 6.96
N GLU A 643 -34.67 -19.82 5.67
CA GLU A 643 -33.93 -18.66 5.16
C GLU A 643 -34.54 -17.37 5.70
N THR A 644 -33.73 -16.57 6.38
CA THR A 644 -33.84 -15.12 6.36
C THR A 644 -32.43 -14.57 6.58
N VAL A 645 -31.74 -14.28 5.47
CA VAL A 645 -30.49 -13.54 5.46
C VAL A 645 -30.82 -12.07 5.69
N ILE A 646 -30.64 -11.55 6.91
CA ILE A 646 -30.23 -10.15 7.19
C ILE A 646 -29.51 -10.14 8.55
N GLY A 647 -28.28 -9.62 8.58
CA GLY A 647 -27.61 -9.23 9.83
C GLY A 647 -26.12 -9.56 9.90
N ALA A 648 -25.32 -9.01 8.98
CA ALA A 648 -23.88 -8.87 9.19
C ALA A 648 -23.65 -8.06 10.46
N CYS A 649 -22.82 -8.56 11.37
CA CYS A 649 -22.37 -7.78 12.54
C CYS A 649 -21.59 -6.56 12.03
N HIS A 650 -22.21 -5.39 12.16
CA HIS A 650 -21.60 -4.09 11.96
C HIS A 650 -20.37 -3.93 12.85
N PHE A 651 -19.22 -3.63 12.24
CA PHE A 651 -18.18 -2.83 12.89
C PHE A 651 -18.48 -1.38 12.51
N ALA A 652 -19.10 -0.63 13.43
CA ALA A 652 -19.40 0.80 13.32
C ALA A 652 -18.30 1.63 14.00
N ASP A 653 -18.01 2.90 13.67
CA ASP A 653 -18.16 3.71 12.45
C ASP A 653 -17.42 5.04 12.67
N VAL A 654 -17.24 5.77 11.57
CA VAL A 654 -17.16 7.24 11.44
C VAL A 654 -18.22 7.93 12.31
N PRO A 655 -18.13 9.22 12.70
CA PRO A 655 -19.20 9.88 13.46
C PRO A 655 -20.51 9.87 12.67
N ASP A 656 -21.40 8.94 13.01
CA ASP A 656 -22.81 8.99 12.66
C ASP A 656 -23.39 10.20 13.38
N ILE A 657 -24.19 11.03 12.69
CA ILE A 657 -24.79 12.28 13.21
C ILE A 657 -25.63 12.08 14.48
N ASN A 658 -25.93 10.82 14.78
CA ASN A 658 -26.68 10.36 15.94
C ASN A 658 -25.82 10.15 17.19
N TYR A 659 -24.50 9.92 17.02
CA TYR A 659 -23.57 9.70 18.12
C TYR A 659 -22.94 11.01 18.55
N GLN A 660 -23.08 11.36 19.83
CA GLN A 660 -22.41 12.51 20.41
C GLN A 660 -21.44 12.09 21.50
N ARG A 661 -20.22 12.64 21.43
CA ARG A 661 -19.21 12.45 22.47
C ARG A 661 -19.79 12.87 23.82
N THR A 662 -19.67 12.01 24.81
CA THR A 662 -20.24 12.18 26.15
C THR A 662 -19.19 11.75 27.16
N LEU A 663 -18.84 12.64 28.08
CA LEU A 663 -17.95 12.29 29.20
C LEU A 663 -18.78 12.06 30.45
N ILE A 664 -18.44 11.01 31.19
CA ILE A 664 -19.00 10.77 32.51
C ILE A 664 -17.85 10.68 33.50
N PHE A 665 -17.87 11.57 34.48
CA PHE A 665 -17.03 11.55 35.65
C PHE A 665 -17.85 11.10 36.87
N ILE A 666 -17.28 10.23 37.71
CA ILE A 666 -17.81 9.96 39.05
C ILE A 666 -16.70 10.07 40.11
N GLU A 667 -16.93 10.91 41.11
CA GLU A 667 -16.02 11.04 42.25
C GLU A 667 -16.14 9.80 43.16
N LYS A 668 -15.05 9.02 43.24
CA LYS A 668 -14.94 7.88 44.16
C LYS A 668 -13.50 7.60 44.53
N VAL A 669 -13.19 7.75 45.81
CA VAL A 669 -11.93 7.26 46.38
C VAL A 669 -11.94 5.73 46.39
N THR A 670 -10.96 5.13 45.71
CA THR A 670 -10.76 3.69 45.55
C THR A 670 -9.39 3.27 46.07
N LYS A 671 -9.22 1.98 46.32
CA LYS A 671 -7.93 1.37 46.63
C LYS A 671 -7.24 0.86 45.36
N PRO A 672 -5.91 0.70 45.34
CA PRO A 672 -5.23 0.06 44.21
C PRO A 672 -5.84 -1.32 43.90
N GLY A 673 -6.18 -1.56 42.63
CA GLY A 673 -6.84 -2.77 42.16
C GLY A 673 -8.37 -2.77 42.24
N GLU A 674 -8.99 -1.71 42.75
CA GLU A 674 -10.43 -1.47 42.61
C GLU A 674 -10.72 -0.72 41.31
N TYR A 675 -11.72 -1.17 40.56
CA TYR A 675 -12.11 -0.62 39.26
C TYR A 675 -13.59 -0.29 39.23
N VAL A 676 -13.91 0.91 38.77
CA VAL A 676 -15.30 1.37 38.64
C VAL A 676 -15.80 1.06 37.23
N PHE A 677 -16.99 0.48 37.15
CA PHE A 677 -17.73 0.28 35.91
C PHE A 677 -19.05 1.06 35.98
N PHE A 678 -19.57 1.45 34.82
CA PHE A 678 -20.90 1.98 34.67
C PHE A 678 -21.82 0.93 34.08
N ARG A 679 -23.04 0.90 34.56
CA ARG A 679 -24.16 0.20 33.94
C ARG A 679 -25.29 1.19 33.81
N GLY A 680 -25.98 1.20 32.69
CA GLY A 680 -26.93 2.25 32.39
C GLY A 680 -27.76 1.95 31.17
N GLY A 681 -28.50 2.95 30.71
CA GLY A 681 -29.44 2.83 29.61
C GLY A 681 -30.74 3.54 29.95
N LEU A 682 -31.84 3.05 29.41
CA LEU A 682 -33.19 3.45 29.84
C LEU A 682 -33.69 2.48 30.91
N ASP A 683 -34.41 2.96 31.91
CA ASP A 683 -34.96 2.10 32.96
C ASP A 683 -36.08 1.18 32.43
N HIS A 684 -36.13 -0.04 32.97
CA HIS A 684 -37.07 -1.09 32.56
C HIS A 684 -38.54 -0.74 32.85
N GLY A 685 -38.79 0.15 33.82
CA GLY A 685 -40.12 0.67 34.13
C GLY A 685 -40.61 1.71 33.12
N ARG A 686 -39.73 2.25 32.27
CA ARG A 686 -40.06 3.34 31.34
C ARG A 686 -40.25 2.88 29.90
N LEU A 687 -39.40 1.98 29.41
CA LEU A 687 -39.49 1.49 28.04
C LEU A 687 -39.95 0.03 27.98
N ARG A 688 -40.94 -0.26 27.14
CA ARG A 688 -41.36 -1.65 26.87
C ARG A 688 -40.40 -2.32 25.90
N GLY A 689 -40.07 -3.60 26.15
CA GLY A 689 -39.22 -4.41 25.28
C GLY A 689 -37.76 -4.49 25.70
N CYS A 690 -37.48 -4.28 26.98
CA CYS A 690 -36.16 -4.49 27.55
C CYS A 690 -35.97 -5.97 27.86
N THR A 691 -34.89 -6.54 27.32
CA THR A 691 -34.47 -7.94 27.50
C THR A 691 -33.17 -7.96 28.30
N THR A 692 -32.73 -9.14 28.76
CA THR A 692 -31.48 -9.30 29.52
C THR A 692 -30.23 -9.38 28.63
N ASP A 693 -30.38 -9.22 27.32
CA ASP A 693 -29.30 -9.30 26.34
C ASP A 693 -29.15 -7.92 25.68
N ALA A 694 -27.98 -7.28 25.88
CA ALA A 694 -27.71 -5.93 25.43
C ALA A 694 -28.00 -5.74 23.93
N ASP A 695 -27.66 -6.73 23.09
CA ASP A 695 -27.84 -6.68 21.63
C ASP A 695 -29.31 -6.61 21.20
N THR A 696 -30.22 -7.10 22.04
CA THR A 696 -31.66 -7.18 21.72
C THR A 696 -32.51 -6.26 22.59
N SER A 697 -31.93 -5.66 23.62
CA SER A 697 -32.66 -4.91 24.63
C SER A 697 -32.89 -3.49 24.17
N LYS A 698 -34.16 -3.06 24.10
CA LYS A 698 -34.47 -1.65 23.78
C LYS A 698 -34.00 -0.66 24.85
N CYS A 699 -33.69 -1.15 26.06
CA CYS A 699 -33.15 -0.33 27.14
C CYS A 699 -31.63 -0.12 27.03
N ALA A 700 -30.93 -0.92 26.23
CA ALA A 700 -29.50 -0.77 26.01
C ALA A 700 -29.25 0.35 24.99
N ILE A 701 -28.28 1.21 25.28
CA ILE A 701 -27.93 2.34 24.42
C ILE A 701 -26.63 2.01 23.71
N PRO A 702 -26.59 1.99 22.37
CA PRO A 702 -25.36 1.83 21.63
C PRO A 702 -24.33 2.90 21.99
N VAL A 703 -23.11 2.48 22.28
CA VAL A 703 -21.99 3.36 22.61
C VAL A 703 -20.71 2.93 21.92
N TYR A 704 -19.80 3.88 21.74
CA TYR A 704 -18.41 3.64 21.36
C TYR A 704 -17.48 4.16 22.45
N VAL A 705 -16.89 3.27 23.24
CA VAL A 705 -15.99 3.65 24.35
C VAL A 705 -14.59 3.99 23.80
N ARG A 706 -14.22 5.27 23.90
CA ARG A 706 -12.99 5.83 23.33
C ARG A 706 -11.75 5.38 24.12
N ASN A 707 -10.62 5.35 23.43
CA ASN A 707 -9.31 5.14 24.05
C ASN A 707 -8.90 6.40 24.84
N ILE A 708 -8.40 6.19 26.07
CA ILE A 708 -7.84 7.26 26.91
C ILE A 708 -6.36 6.94 27.11
N ASN A 709 -5.46 7.78 26.55
CA ASN A 709 -3.98 7.80 26.65
C ASN A 709 -3.22 6.44 26.71
N LYS A 710 -2.14 6.32 25.93
CA LYS A 710 -1.32 5.07 25.91
C LYS A 710 -0.34 4.99 27.09
N GLY A 711 -0.42 3.91 27.89
CA GLY A 711 0.55 3.56 28.94
C GLY A 711 0.05 2.41 29.82
N ASP A 712 0.96 1.76 30.57
CA ASP A 712 0.65 0.58 31.40
C ASP A 712 -0.49 0.83 32.41
N PHE A 713 -0.61 2.06 32.90
CA PHE A 713 -1.68 2.49 33.81
C PHE A 713 -3.09 2.28 33.23
N PHE A 714 -3.26 2.44 31.91
CA PHE A 714 -4.55 2.35 31.20
C PHE A 714 -4.86 0.95 30.67
N SER A 715 -3.96 -0.02 30.83
CA SER A 715 -4.07 -1.37 30.25
C SER A 715 -5.36 -2.11 30.62
N SER A 716 -5.82 -1.95 31.86
CA SER A 716 -7.07 -2.56 32.35
C SER A 716 -8.32 -1.98 31.69
N TYR A 717 -8.38 -0.65 31.57
CA TYR A 717 -9.43 0.06 30.86
C TYR A 717 -9.48 -0.34 29.38
N GLU A 718 -8.32 -0.37 28.71
CA GLU A 718 -8.21 -0.74 27.29
C GLU A 718 -8.66 -2.19 27.02
N ALA A 719 -8.33 -3.11 27.93
CA ALA A 719 -8.72 -4.50 27.80
C ALA A 719 -10.23 -4.71 28.02
N TRP A 720 -10.84 -4.04 29.01
CA TRP A 720 -12.27 -4.18 29.28
C TRP A 720 -13.17 -3.40 28.32
N ARG A 721 -12.71 -2.29 27.72
CA ARG A 721 -13.52 -1.53 26.76
C ARG A 721 -13.60 -2.21 25.38
N ALA A 722 -12.67 -3.12 25.08
CA ALA A 722 -12.64 -3.79 23.78
C ALA A 722 -13.92 -4.61 23.59
N GLY A 723 -14.74 -4.28 22.59
CA GLY A 723 -16.01 -4.98 22.34
C GLY A 723 -17.15 -4.61 23.30
N ASP A 724 -16.99 -3.50 24.04
CA ASP A 724 -18.09 -2.79 24.71
C ASP A 724 -18.83 -1.95 23.67
N ALA A 725 -20.06 -2.34 23.37
CA ALA A 725 -20.90 -1.77 22.32
C ALA A 725 -22.18 -1.11 22.88
N HIS A 726 -22.52 -1.37 24.15
CA HIS A 726 -23.74 -0.86 24.76
C HIS A 726 -23.51 -0.38 26.19
N LEU A 727 -24.10 0.78 26.51
CA LEU A 727 -24.40 1.10 27.90
C LEU A 727 -25.68 0.33 28.28
N ASP A 728 -25.52 -0.70 29.10
CA ASP A 728 -26.60 -1.60 29.52
C ASP A 728 -26.63 -1.90 31.04
N TRP A 729 -27.72 -2.51 31.52
CA TRP A 729 -27.93 -2.85 32.93
C TRP A 729 -27.43 -4.25 33.34
N TYR A 730 -27.05 -5.07 32.37
CA TYR A 730 -26.84 -6.51 32.48
C TYR A 730 -25.38 -6.88 32.74
N GLY A 731 -24.43 -6.00 32.41
CA GLY A 731 -23.02 -6.14 32.76
C GLY A 731 -22.16 -6.40 31.55
N ALA A 732 -21.28 -7.40 31.59
CA ALA A 732 -20.39 -7.65 30.46
C ALA A 732 -21.09 -8.25 29.25
N GLU A 733 -20.90 -7.60 28.10
CA GLU A 733 -21.39 -8.09 26.82
C GLU A 733 -20.64 -9.35 26.36
N ARG A 734 -21.21 -10.04 25.36
CA ARG A 734 -20.67 -11.31 24.87
C ARG A 734 -19.27 -11.17 24.27
N LEU A 735 -19.00 -10.05 23.60
CA LEU A 735 -17.72 -9.77 22.94
C LEU A 735 -16.83 -8.79 23.72
N GLN A 736 -17.27 -8.34 24.90
CA GLN A 736 -16.52 -7.42 25.72
C GLN A 736 -15.31 -8.11 26.36
N GLY A 737 -14.16 -7.45 26.30
CA GLY A 737 -12.87 -7.97 26.69
C GLY A 737 -12.70 -8.15 28.19
N SER A 738 -11.58 -8.78 28.56
CA SER A 738 -11.18 -9.08 29.93
C SER A 738 -9.76 -8.64 30.18
N PHE A 739 -9.45 -8.23 31.41
CA PHE A 739 -8.10 -7.90 31.84
C PHE A 739 -7.59 -8.97 32.81
N GLY A 740 -6.51 -9.65 32.44
CA GLY A 740 -6.08 -10.88 33.12
C GLY A 740 -7.20 -11.93 33.09
N ASN A 741 -7.55 -12.49 34.25
CA ASN A 741 -8.65 -13.45 34.42
C ASN A 741 -9.96 -12.81 34.89
N VAL A 742 -10.07 -11.48 34.86
CA VAL A 742 -11.24 -10.75 35.37
C VAL A 742 -12.06 -10.24 34.18
N ARG A 743 -13.29 -10.73 34.06
CA ARG A 743 -14.26 -10.22 33.07
C ARG A 743 -14.72 -8.82 33.46
N SER A 744 -15.05 -8.00 32.46
CA SER A 744 -15.69 -6.71 32.70
C SER A 744 -16.95 -6.85 33.56
N LEU A 745 -17.33 -5.78 34.25
CA LEU A 745 -18.59 -5.70 34.99
C LEU A 745 -19.56 -4.68 34.38
N GLY A 746 -19.30 -4.17 33.19
CA GLY A 746 -20.10 -3.16 32.49
C GLY A 746 -19.19 -2.24 31.67
N THR A 747 -19.60 -1.01 31.42
CA THR A 747 -18.74 -0.04 30.74
C THR A 747 -17.60 0.42 31.66
N PRO A 748 -16.31 0.20 31.34
CA PRO A 748 -15.22 0.49 32.26
C PRO A 748 -14.99 2.00 32.38
N ALA A 749 -14.67 2.46 33.59
CA ALA A 749 -14.15 3.80 33.83
C ALA A 749 -12.66 3.73 34.19
N VAL A 750 -11.90 4.78 33.90
CA VAL A 750 -10.51 4.92 34.31
C VAL A 750 -10.35 5.93 35.44
N TRP A 751 -9.49 5.62 36.41
CA TRP A 751 -9.15 6.55 37.48
C TRP A 751 -8.35 7.73 36.93
N THR A 752 -8.76 8.96 37.22
CA THR A 752 -8.05 10.16 36.76
C THR A 752 -7.73 11.17 37.86
N SER A 753 -6.78 12.06 37.57
CA SER A 753 -6.37 13.20 38.39
C SER A 753 -6.19 14.46 37.54
N ASN A 754 -6.35 15.63 38.15
CA ASN A 754 -6.05 16.93 37.57
C ASN A 754 -4.59 17.39 37.80
N ASP A 755 -3.77 16.58 38.49
CA ASP A 755 -2.35 16.81 38.72
C ASP A 755 -1.50 16.27 37.55
N PRO A 756 -0.78 17.11 36.77
CA PRO A 756 0.05 16.68 35.65
C PRO A 756 1.17 15.68 35.98
N SER A 757 1.55 15.58 37.26
CA SER A 757 2.56 14.62 37.73
C SER A 757 1.99 13.23 38.06
N SER A 758 0.66 13.11 38.11
CA SER A 758 -0.02 11.85 38.40
C SER A 758 -0.02 10.91 37.19
N PRO A 759 0.19 9.59 37.37
CA PRO A 759 0.07 8.61 36.28
C PRO A 759 -1.34 8.54 35.68
N GLY A 760 -2.36 9.00 36.43
CA GLY A 760 -3.73 9.14 35.95
C GLY A 760 -4.09 10.56 35.50
N TYR A 761 -3.11 11.41 35.18
CA TYR A 761 -3.42 12.77 34.70
C TYR A 761 -4.30 12.74 33.45
N HIS A 762 -5.41 13.49 33.48
CA HIS A 762 -6.27 13.67 32.32
C HIS A 762 -6.61 15.15 32.13
N PRO A 763 -6.36 15.74 30.95
CA PRO A 763 -6.49 17.20 30.74
C PRO A 763 -7.91 17.74 30.88
N LEU A 764 -8.93 16.88 30.69
CA LEU A 764 -10.34 17.24 30.90
C LEU A 764 -10.82 17.04 32.35
N ASN A 765 -10.00 16.45 33.22
CA ASN A 765 -10.31 16.39 34.63
C ASN A 765 -9.79 17.68 35.29
N VAL A 766 -10.71 18.59 35.59
CA VAL A 766 -10.44 19.82 36.36
C VAL A 766 -10.96 19.74 37.80
N TYR A 767 -11.55 18.61 38.19
CA TYR A 767 -12.34 18.47 39.41
C TYR A 767 -11.53 17.94 40.61
N GLY A 768 -10.40 17.29 40.36
CA GLY A 768 -9.50 16.78 41.39
C GLY A 768 -9.01 15.36 41.13
N SER A 769 -8.31 14.77 42.08
CA SER A 769 -8.01 13.34 42.08
C SER A 769 -9.25 12.50 42.43
N HIS A 770 -9.23 11.21 42.07
CA HIS A 770 -10.31 10.26 42.37
C HIS A 770 -11.60 10.45 41.56
N TYR A 771 -11.49 11.03 40.38
CA TYR A 771 -12.58 11.05 39.41
C TYR A 771 -12.40 9.93 38.40
N TRP A 772 -13.34 9.00 38.39
CA TRP A 772 -13.39 7.91 37.42
C TRP A 772 -14.09 8.39 36.16
N LEU A 773 -13.40 8.29 35.02
CA LEU A 773 -13.82 8.81 33.73
C LEU A 773 -14.16 7.69 32.75
N VAL A 774 -15.28 7.83 32.04
CA VAL A 774 -15.47 7.19 30.73
C VAL A 774 -15.67 8.27 29.67
N ASP A 775 -14.96 8.13 28.56
CA ASP A 775 -15.11 8.97 27.36
C ASP A 775 -15.69 8.09 26.26
N MET A 776 -16.92 8.38 25.83
CA MET A 776 -17.64 7.53 24.88
C MET A 776 -18.50 8.34 23.93
N ASP A 777 -18.68 7.86 22.72
CA ASP A 777 -19.73 8.37 21.83
C ASP A 777 -21.02 7.61 22.11
N VAL A 778 -22.12 8.33 22.34
CA VAL A 778 -23.42 7.75 22.72
C VAL A 778 -24.42 8.03 21.61
N ASP A 779 -25.16 7.02 21.13
CA ASP A 779 -26.27 7.22 20.20
C ASP A 779 -27.42 7.97 20.91
N CYS A 780 -27.46 9.29 20.72
CA CYS A 780 -28.46 10.14 21.36
C CYS A 780 -29.89 9.82 20.88
N THR A 781 -30.08 9.16 19.73
CA THR A 781 -31.43 8.79 19.25
C THR A 781 -32.05 7.66 20.07
N LYS A 782 -31.24 6.93 20.84
CA LYS A 782 -31.67 5.87 21.76
C LYS A 782 -31.84 6.36 23.20
N THR A 783 -31.68 7.66 23.42
CA THR A 783 -31.93 8.31 24.70
C THR A 783 -33.32 8.94 24.73
N GLU A 784 -33.80 9.32 25.92
CA GLU A 784 -35.08 10.01 26.07
C GLU A 784 -34.84 11.52 26.13
N ASN A 785 -35.08 12.22 25.00
CA ASN A 785 -34.78 13.65 24.83
C ASN A 785 -33.32 14.02 25.13
N GLY A 786 -32.36 13.14 24.82
CA GLY A 786 -30.95 13.33 25.16
C GLY A 786 -30.56 12.77 26.53
N PHE A 787 -31.51 12.36 27.37
CA PHE A 787 -31.27 11.89 28.73
C PHE A 787 -31.24 10.36 28.81
N PHE A 788 -30.32 9.84 29.63
CA PHE A 788 -30.22 8.42 29.96
C PHE A 788 -29.75 8.23 31.40
N GLU A 789 -29.98 7.03 31.93
CA GLU A 789 -29.64 6.69 33.30
C GLU A 789 -28.36 5.87 33.37
N LEU A 790 -27.64 6.01 34.48
CA LEU A 790 -26.52 5.14 34.80
C LEU A 790 -26.31 5.03 36.30
N LYS A 791 -25.63 3.97 36.69
CA LYS A 791 -25.24 3.71 38.06
C LYS A 791 -23.87 3.05 38.06
N ALA A 792 -23.02 3.50 38.98
CA ALA A 792 -21.68 2.98 39.12
C ALA A 792 -21.68 1.64 39.88
N TYR A 793 -20.75 0.78 39.50
CA TYR A 793 -20.60 -0.58 39.98
C TYR A 793 -19.14 -0.83 40.36
N LEU A 794 -18.92 -1.20 41.62
CA LEU A 794 -17.62 -1.59 42.18
C LEU A 794 -17.86 -2.72 43.17
N ASN A 795 -17.76 -3.97 42.70
CA ASN A 795 -18.11 -5.17 43.49
C ASN A 795 -19.52 -5.12 44.11
N GLY A 796 -20.42 -4.35 43.51
CA GLY A 796 -21.75 -4.01 44.00
C GLY A 796 -22.20 -2.63 43.49
N TRP A 797 -23.51 -2.38 43.54
CA TRP A 797 -24.09 -1.11 43.15
C TRP A 797 -23.75 0.01 44.15
N GLU A 798 -23.56 1.23 43.66
CA GLU A 798 -23.60 2.42 44.53
C GLU A 798 -24.98 2.59 45.22
N PRO A 799 -25.07 3.37 46.31
CA PRO A 799 -26.37 3.79 46.85
C PRO A 799 -27.19 4.56 45.80
N ASP A 800 -28.52 4.64 45.97
CA ASP A 800 -29.36 5.44 45.08
C ASP A 800 -28.98 6.92 45.14
N ALA A 801 -28.64 7.49 44.00
CA ALA A 801 -28.26 8.88 43.86
C ALA A 801 -29.41 9.85 44.14
N GLN A 802 -30.67 9.43 43.90
CA GLN A 802 -31.86 10.29 44.01
C GLN A 802 -31.71 11.55 43.15
N SER A 803 -31.61 11.38 41.82
CA SER A 803 -31.27 12.45 40.89
C SER A 803 -32.10 13.72 41.08
N LYS A 804 -31.39 14.86 41.09
CA LYS A 804 -31.97 16.21 41.12
C LYS A 804 -31.42 17.00 39.93
N PRO A 805 -32.01 18.17 39.61
CA PRO A 805 -31.43 19.06 38.61
C PRO A 805 -29.96 19.38 38.93
N CYS A 806 -29.07 19.12 37.97
CA CYS A 806 -27.64 19.37 38.10
C CYS A 806 -27.31 20.87 37.98
N THR A 807 -26.14 21.29 38.44
CA THR A 807 -25.61 22.65 38.23
C THR A 807 -24.75 22.73 36.95
N GLY A 808 -24.39 23.94 36.49
CA GLY A 808 -23.50 24.16 35.33
C GLY A 808 -24.14 24.92 34.15
N ASP A 809 -23.37 25.26 33.12
CA ASP A 809 -23.84 26.02 31.94
C ASP A 809 -24.75 25.22 30.99
N GLY A 810 -24.89 23.90 31.25
CA GLY A 810 -25.85 22.99 30.64
C GLY A 810 -27.08 22.68 31.50
N SER A 811 -27.28 23.33 32.65
CA SER A 811 -28.32 22.97 33.64
C SER A 811 -29.75 23.39 33.30
N GLY A 812 -29.97 24.10 32.18
CA GLY A 812 -31.29 24.60 31.78
C GLY A 812 -32.24 23.52 31.21
N ASP A 813 -31.72 22.33 30.91
CA ASP A 813 -32.48 21.25 30.28
C ASP A 813 -33.35 20.55 31.34
N ALA A 814 -34.67 20.74 31.25
CA ALA A 814 -35.64 20.11 32.15
C ALA A 814 -35.59 18.57 32.00
N MET A 815 -35.29 17.87 33.10
CA MET A 815 -35.23 16.40 33.08
C MET A 815 -36.63 15.84 32.74
N PRO A 816 -36.76 14.95 31.74
CA PRO A 816 -38.06 14.45 31.30
C PRO A 816 -38.71 13.48 32.31
N PHE A 817 -37.98 13.05 33.34
CA PHE A 817 -38.41 12.05 34.32
C PHE A 817 -37.68 12.18 35.66
N THR A 818 -38.13 11.44 36.67
CA THR A 818 -37.44 11.27 37.96
C THR A 818 -36.76 9.92 38.04
N SER A 819 -35.50 9.86 38.49
CA SER A 819 -34.74 8.62 38.66
C SER A 819 -34.06 8.52 40.03
N SER A 820 -33.97 7.31 40.58
CA SER A 820 -33.11 6.99 41.73
C SER A 820 -31.63 6.80 41.33
N ASN A 821 -31.34 6.64 40.04
CA ASN A 821 -30.00 6.53 39.45
C ASN A 821 -29.42 7.91 39.10
N HIS A 822 -28.17 7.98 38.66
CA HIS A 822 -27.65 9.19 38.01
C HIS A 822 -28.28 9.34 36.63
N VAL A 823 -28.49 10.58 36.21
CA VAL A 823 -29.06 10.89 34.89
C VAL A 823 -28.06 11.75 34.14
N ALA A 824 -27.56 11.25 33.00
CA ALA A 824 -26.64 11.96 32.12
C ALA A 824 -27.36 12.53 30.90
N ILE A 825 -26.75 13.53 30.28
CA ILE A 825 -27.15 14.09 28.98
C ILE A 825 -26.10 13.70 27.94
N CYS A 826 -26.57 13.13 26.83
CA CYS A 826 -25.81 12.82 25.65
C CYS A 826 -25.20 14.09 25.03
N GLY A 827 -23.95 14.05 24.58
CA GLY A 827 -23.27 15.22 24.02
C GLY A 827 -22.75 16.22 25.04
N ARG A 828 -22.63 15.82 26.32
CA ARG A 828 -22.15 16.70 27.41
C ARG A 828 -21.10 16.04 28.30
N ILE A 829 -20.45 16.87 29.12
CA ILE A 829 -19.64 16.43 30.25
C ILE A 829 -20.58 16.33 31.45
N ASN A 830 -20.70 15.13 32.03
CA ASN A 830 -21.56 14.83 33.16
C ASN A 830 -20.67 14.45 34.35
N VAL A 831 -20.82 15.14 35.48
CA VAL A 831 -20.01 14.92 36.68
C VAL A 831 -20.93 14.52 37.82
N PHE A 832 -20.66 13.36 38.41
CA PHE A 832 -21.43 12.75 39.48
C PHE A 832 -20.58 12.48 40.72
N HIS A 833 -21.27 12.24 41.83
CA HIS A 833 -20.65 11.88 43.10
C HIS A 833 -21.28 10.59 43.61
N TRP A 834 -20.45 9.63 44.03
CA TRP A 834 -20.89 8.28 44.39
C TRP A 834 -22.03 8.29 45.42
N GLY A 835 -23.20 7.76 45.03
CA GLY A 835 -24.40 7.65 45.86
C GLY A 835 -25.02 8.97 46.31
N GLN A 836 -24.77 10.09 45.62
CA GLN A 836 -25.28 11.41 45.99
C GLN A 836 -26.08 12.05 44.84
N SER A 837 -27.06 12.90 45.19
CA SER A 837 -27.88 13.63 44.20
C SER A 837 -27.16 14.81 43.55
N ARG A 838 -25.92 15.08 43.96
CA ARG A 838 -25.11 16.19 43.48
C ARG A 838 -24.56 15.83 42.10
N CYS A 839 -24.74 16.73 41.14
CA CYS A 839 -24.19 16.58 39.81
C CYS A 839 -23.94 17.93 39.13
N GLU A 840 -23.00 17.95 38.20
CA GLU A 840 -22.68 19.09 37.35
C GLU A 840 -22.71 18.65 35.88
N ARG A 841 -23.22 19.52 34.99
CA ARG A 841 -23.22 19.28 33.55
C ARG A 841 -22.71 20.50 32.80
N THR A 842 -21.69 20.28 31.98
CA THR A 842 -21.11 21.33 31.15
C THR A 842 -21.14 20.97 29.68
N ARG A 843 -21.11 21.99 28.83
CA ARG A 843 -20.86 21.83 27.40
C ARG A 843 -19.38 21.48 27.16
N PHE A 844 -19.10 20.90 26.00
CA PHE A 844 -17.73 20.68 25.52
C PHE A 844 -17.01 21.99 25.20
#